data_AF-A0A3P6DNR2-F1
#
_entry.id   AF-A0A3P6DNR2-F1
#
_cell.length_a   1.000
_cell.length_b   1.000
_cell.length_c   1.000
_cell.angle_alpha   90.00
_cell.angle_beta   90.00
_cell.angle_gamma   90.00
#
_symmetry.space_group_name_H-M   'P 1'
#
loop_
_entity.id
_entity.type
_entity.pdbx_description
1 polymer ?
#
loop_
_entity_poly.entity_id
_entity_poly.type
_entity_poly.pdbx_seq_one_letter_code
_entity_poly.pdbx_strand_id
1 'polypeptide(L)'
;MMPSTSTLIAGEDSVVPPLASVPGESLLSDMTQTVHFSSGNPRIGETRGVMHLFPDDAVSPSSSSSSSILPIGRNPLVCVLGVPNHMTYADFCQFCGSFIQHILEMRTVRNDGIENRYNILIRFDSQESADTYYQHFRGKRFNSLEEEVCRLLFTLDVQFTGYSGSIDHTQPSSAGPVEQPTCPVCLERLDQDTGGILTTMCNHSFHCSCISNWPDSSCPVCRYCQQQPENSVCCVCQTTENLWMCVICGVVGCGRYKGAHARTHWEETDHCYSLELETQRVWDYAGDNYVHRLIQSKTDGKLVELNSHGSLSKDGCGSCEYSDSGMTDALLNSKVDMIISEYNELLQAQLENQKQYFEKLLQNVKEETEQKVSEAANKAISQRLQKLQARRDGCFKEKQFLEDLNENLMKNKDVWSTKITEMEEREKKAVQVKDEKIERLEEQLGKLMAQMDGGESEGSELKEEVKDGTVLPISADSTTTSSGSEKRNGGIILVSASTILLEVETTIDQKETMEKLPDHLVWDIFKNLHKTDDRNSLSVSCKRFYSLDNEQRRSLRIGCGLVPAPDALLSLCKRFPNLSKVEIVYSGWMSKLGKQLDDQGLLLLSTNCHSLSDLTLSYCTFITDVGIRHLSSCTKLSSLKLNFAPRITGCGVLSVAVGCKKLKILHLIRCLNVASVEWLEYFGKLEVLEELCIKNCRGVGEGDLVKLGTSWRKLRVLKFEVDANYRSMKVYDQLAVERRRKQLVPCENLLEVSLVNCVIAPGRGLACVLRKCISLEKLHLDMCIGVSDSDIIALVQEAKQLRSISLRVPSDFTLPLLNNATMRLTDESLSAIAQHCSKLESFKVSFSDGEFPSLLSFTLQGIITLIKKCPIRELSLEHVCSFNDVGMEALCSAQNLEILELVHCQEVSDEGLVLVSQFPSLTVLKLSKCLGVTDDGLIPLAKTHKLELLVVEDCPQVSRKGVNGAATSVSFRQDLSWMY
;
A
#
# COMPACT_ATOMS: atom_id res chain seq x y z
N MET A 1 32.16 -77.45 -39.28
CA MET A 1 31.01 -77.75 -40.17
C MET A 1 29.85 -76.85 -39.74
N MET A 2 29.21 -76.19 -40.72
CA MET A 2 27.90 -75.49 -40.79
C MET A 2 27.24 -74.81 -39.55
N PRO A 3 26.40 -73.75 -39.75
CA PRO A 3 26.02 -72.78 -38.70
C PRO A 3 24.50 -72.48 -38.69
N SER A 4 24.11 -71.20 -38.59
CA SER A 4 22.77 -70.61 -38.89
C SER A 4 21.73 -70.68 -37.75
N THR A 5 20.68 -69.84 -37.67
CA THR A 5 20.18 -68.80 -38.61
C THR A 5 19.43 -67.67 -37.87
N SER A 6 19.24 -66.52 -38.55
CA SER A 6 18.25 -65.46 -38.26
C SER A 6 17.02 -65.57 -39.18
N THR A 7 15.83 -65.11 -38.77
CA THR A 7 14.62 -65.14 -39.63
C THR A 7 13.72 -63.91 -39.48
N LEU A 8 13.06 -63.51 -40.58
CA LEU A 8 12.05 -62.44 -40.71
C LEU A 8 10.73 -63.04 -41.26
N ILE A 9 9.56 -62.61 -40.74
CA ILE A 9 8.18 -62.90 -41.20
C ILE A 9 7.31 -61.71 -40.72
N ALA A 10 6.49 -60.96 -41.48
CA ALA A 10 6.13 -60.91 -42.91
C ALA A 10 5.25 -62.03 -43.50
N GLY A 11 3.94 -61.75 -43.69
CA GLY A 11 3.03 -62.52 -44.58
C GLY A 11 1.60 -62.79 -44.04
N GLU A 12 0.67 -61.89 -44.39
CA GLU A 12 -0.74 -62.04 -44.85
C GLU A 12 -1.70 -63.22 -44.50
N ASP A 13 -3.00 -62.91 -44.67
CA ASP A 13 -4.18 -63.75 -44.96
C ASP A 13 -4.74 -64.82 -43.99
N SER A 14 -5.86 -64.48 -43.33
CA SER A 14 -7.19 -65.07 -43.68
C SER A 14 -8.41 -64.41 -42.99
N VAL A 15 -9.18 -63.66 -43.79
CA VAL A 15 -10.61 -63.90 -44.15
C VAL A 15 -11.61 -64.40 -43.08
N VAL A 16 -12.67 -63.60 -42.82
CA VAL A 16 -14.11 -63.96 -42.99
C VAL A 16 -15.00 -62.69 -42.83
N PRO A 17 -16.02 -62.45 -43.70
CA PRO A 17 -17.01 -61.36 -43.59
C PRO A 17 -18.42 -61.90 -43.23
N PRO A 18 -19.57 -61.19 -43.43
CA PRO A 18 -19.88 -59.75 -43.48
C PRO A 18 -20.96 -59.35 -42.42
N LEU A 19 -21.45 -58.10 -42.41
CA LEU A 19 -22.88 -57.82 -42.16
C LEU A 19 -23.34 -56.39 -42.56
N ALA A 20 -24.46 -56.34 -43.30
CA ALA A 20 -25.45 -55.26 -43.51
C ALA A 20 -25.02 -53.78 -43.60
N SER A 21 -25.36 -53.17 -44.74
CA SER A 21 -25.45 -51.71 -44.92
C SER A 21 -26.69 -51.11 -44.25
N VAL A 22 -26.57 -49.86 -43.78
CA VAL A 22 -27.71 -48.99 -43.42
C VAL A 22 -27.76 -47.83 -44.43
N PRO A 23 -28.90 -47.54 -45.09
CA PRO A 23 -28.97 -46.48 -46.09
C PRO A 23 -29.06 -45.09 -45.46
N GLY A 24 -28.24 -44.13 -45.93
CA GLY A 24 -28.30 -42.75 -45.43
C GLY A 24 -27.37 -41.73 -46.10
N GLU A 25 -26.25 -42.14 -46.71
CA GLU A 25 -25.20 -41.21 -47.18
C GLU A 25 -25.58 -40.37 -48.42
N SER A 26 -26.66 -40.69 -49.12
CA SER A 26 -27.03 -40.07 -50.41
C SER A 26 -27.91 -38.81 -50.32
N LEU A 27 -27.87 -38.07 -49.20
CA LEU A 27 -28.67 -36.85 -48.99
C LEU A 27 -27.90 -35.66 -48.38
N LEU A 28 -26.61 -35.81 -48.07
CA LEU A 28 -25.78 -34.74 -47.49
C LEU A 28 -24.87 -34.04 -48.50
N SER A 29 -24.74 -34.56 -49.73
CA SER A 29 -23.83 -34.04 -50.77
C SER A 29 -24.18 -32.62 -51.27
N ASP A 30 -25.46 -32.27 -51.26
CA ASP A 30 -25.96 -31.04 -51.91
C ASP A 30 -26.04 -29.83 -50.94
N MET A 31 -25.64 -30.00 -49.67
CA MET A 31 -25.97 -29.07 -48.57
C MET A 31 -24.75 -28.62 -47.74
N THR A 32 -23.55 -28.54 -48.34
CA THR A 32 -22.35 -28.03 -47.65
C THR A 32 -21.53 -27.08 -48.51
N GLN A 33 -21.06 -25.96 -47.95
CA GLN A 33 -20.11 -25.08 -48.63
C GLN A 33 -18.68 -25.47 -48.23
N THR A 34 -17.90 -25.99 -49.18
CA THR A 34 -16.53 -26.45 -48.94
C THR A 34 -15.53 -25.35 -49.30
N VAL A 35 -14.57 -25.07 -48.40
CA VAL A 35 -13.58 -23.99 -48.56
C VAL A 35 -12.18 -24.51 -48.23
N HIS A 36 -11.24 -24.34 -49.16
CA HIS A 36 -9.82 -24.67 -48.95
C HIS A 36 -9.09 -23.52 -48.23
N PHE A 37 -8.20 -23.88 -47.31
CA PHE A 37 -7.44 -22.90 -46.53
C PHE A 37 -5.98 -23.28 -46.29
N SER A 38 -5.18 -22.26 -45.99
CA SER A 38 -3.75 -22.34 -45.67
C SER A 38 -3.41 -21.46 -44.46
N SER A 39 -2.52 -21.92 -43.58
CA SER A 39 -1.95 -21.14 -42.46
C SER A 39 -0.56 -21.66 -42.05
N GLY A 40 0.35 -20.76 -41.70
CA GLY A 40 1.77 -21.05 -41.49
C GLY A 40 2.69 -20.20 -42.37
N ASN A 41 3.99 -20.49 -42.33
CA ASN A 41 4.98 -19.82 -43.18
C ASN A 41 5.44 -20.78 -44.28
N PRO A 42 5.16 -20.51 -45.58
CA PRO A 42 5.56 -21.38 -46.69
C PRO A 42 7.05 -21.74 -46.77
N ARG A 43 7.93 -20.99 -46.09
CA ARG A 43 9.38 -21.23 -46.05
C ARG A 43 9.86 -22.01 -44.80
N ILE A 44 8.96 -22.37 -43.88
CA ILE A 44 9.27 -23.12 -42.63
C ILE A 44 8.33 -24.31 -42.45
N GLY A 45 7.03 -24.11 -42.67
CA GLY A 45 5.98 -25.10 -42.52
C GLY A 45 4.62 -24.44 -42.74
N GLU A 46 3.82 -25.01 -43.65
CA GLU A 46 2.48 -24.55 -43.98
C GLU A 46 1.49 -25.68 -43.71
N THR A 47 0.48 -25.42 -42.90
CA THR A 47 -0.65 -26.31 -42.67
C THR A 47 -1.76 -25.94 -43.63
N ARG A 48 -2.13 -26.85 -44.52
CA ARG A 48 -3.30 -26.69 -45.40
C ARG A 48 -4.49 -27.42 -44.83
N GLY A 49 -5.67 -27.18 -45.39
CA GLY A 49 -6.88 -27.87 -44.98
C GLY A 49 -8.12 -27.55 -45.82
N VAL A 50 -9.21 -28.15 -45.40
CA VAL A 50 -10.55 -28.04 -45.98
C VAL A 50 -11.53 -27.82 -44.82
N MET A 51 -12.28 -26.73 -44.85
CA MET A 51 -13.40 -26.51 -43.93
C MET A 51 -14.72 -26.71 -44.67
N HIS A 52 -15.62 -27.46 -44.07
CA HIS A 52 -17.01 -27.61 -44.53
C HIS A 52 -17.89 -26.69 -43.70
N LEU A 53 -18.64 -25.80 -44.35
CA LEU A 53 -19.48 -24.78 -43.72
C LEU A 53 -20.96 -25.06 -43.98
N PHE A 54 -21.82 -24.69 -43.03
CA PHE A 54 -23.27 -24.68 -43.26
C PHE A 54 -23.63 -23.64 -44.34
N PRO A 55 -24.52 -23.95 -45.30
CA PRO A 55 -24.99 -22.98 -46.29
C PRO A 55 -25.68 -21.76 -45.66
N ASP A 56 -25.53 -20.59 -46.29
CA ASP A 56 -26.14 -19.32 -45.84
C ASP A 56 -27.64 -19.20 -46.24
N ASP A 57 -28.10 -20.01 -47.21
CA ASP A 57 -29.43 -19.96 -47.81
C ASP A 57 -30.52 -20.64 -46.97
N ALA A 58 -31.04 -19.91 -45.99
CA ALA A 58 -32.32 -20.20 -45.36
C ALA A 58 -33.06 -18.92 -44.88
N VAL A 59 -33.62 -18.15 -45.82
CA VAL A 59 -34.93 -17.45 -45.77
C VAL A 59 -34.98 -16.30 -46.79
N SER A 60 -35.94 -16.36 -47.71
CA SER A 60 -36.28 -15.26 -48.63
C SER A 60 -36.89 -14.06 -47.87
N PRO A 61 -36.71 -12.80 -48.31
CA PRO A 61 -37.12 -11.61 -47.56
C PRO A 61 -38.63 -11.32 -47.65
N SER A 62 -39.48 -12.20 -47.10
CA SER A 62 -40.95 -12.06 -47.16
C SER A 62 -41.75 -12.80 -46.07
N SER A 63 -41.32 -12.77 -44.80
CA SER A 63 -42.23 -13.07 -43.67
C SER A 63 -41.85 -12.32 -42.38
N SER A 64 -42.84 -11.69 -41.74
CA SER A 64 -42.65 -10.83 -40.56
C SER A 64 -42.73 -11.60 -39.24
N SER A 65 -41.85 -12.59 -39.05
CA SER A 65 -41.69 -13.31 -37.76
C SER A 65 -40.37 -14.08 -37.67
N SER A 66 -39.27 -13.37 -37.39
CA SER A 66 -37.92 -13.96 -37.32
C SER A 66 -37.49 -14.29 -35.89
N SER A 67 -38.01 -15.40 -35.35
CA SER A 67 -37.25 -16.16 -34.35
C SER A 67 -35.97 -16.69 -35.02
N SER A 68 -34.83 -16.64 -34.32
CA SER A 68 -33.52 -16.97 -34.90
C SER A 68 -33.36 -18.49 -35.07
N ILE A 69 -33.79 -19.02 -36.21
CA ILE A 69 -33.60 -20.43 -36.58
C ILE A 69 -32.10 -20.66 -36.83
N LEU A 70 -31.43 -21.25 -35.85
CA LEU A 70 -30.04 -21.71 -35.96
C LEU A 70 -29.98 -23.09 -36.64
N PRO A 71 -28.91 -23.40 -37.40
CA PRO A 71 -28.80 -24.68 -38.11
C PRO A 71 -28.86 -25.89 -37.16
N ILE A 72 -29.56 -26.94 -37.61
CA ILE A 72 -29.69 -28.22 -36.89
C ILE A 72 -28.40 -29.03 -37.09
N GLY A 73 -27.86 -29.61 -36.02
CA GLY A 73 -26.59 -30.36 -36.07
C GLY A 73 -25.32 -29.50 -36.03
N ARG A 74 -25.44 -28.19 -35.76
CA ARG A 74 -24.31 -27.30 -35.51
C ARG A 74 -23.47 -27.73 -34.30
N ASN A 75 -22.20 -27.31 -34.29
CA ASN A 75 -21.22 -27.56 -33.23
C ASN A 75 -20.69 -26.21 -32.67
N PRO A 76 -19.85 -26.17 -31.62
CA PRO A 76 -19.37 -24.93 -31.01
C PRO A 76 -18.18 -24.31 -31.76
N LEU A 77 -18.03 -24.58 -33.07
CA LEU A 77 -17.03 -23.95 -33.93
C LEU A 77 -17.72 -23.03 -34.97
N VAL A 78 -17.22 -21.80 -35.06
CA VAL A 78 -17.74 -20.75 -35.94
C VAL A 78 -16.59 -20.19 -36.77
N CYS A 79 -16.80 -20.03 -38.07
CA CYS A 79 -15.88 -19.36 -38.97
C CYS A 79 -16.32 -17.91 -39.21
N VAL A 80 -15.43 -16.97 -38.93
CA VAL A 80 -15.55 -15.56 -39.29
C VAL A 80 -14.95 -15.37 -40.68
N LEU A 81 -15.78 -14.98 -41.65
CA LEU A 81 -15.38 -14.85 -43.05
C LEU A 81 -15.12 -13.40 -43.43
N GLY A 82 -13.97 -13.16 -44.06
CA GLY A 82 -13.62 -11.88 -44.68
C GLY A 82 -13.23 -10.79 -43.69
N VAL A 83 -12.42 -11.11 -42.69
CA VAL A 83 -11.80 -10.09 -41.82
C VAL A 83 -10.77 -9.28 -42.64
N PRO A 84 -10.82 -7.94 -42.65
CA PRO A 84 -9.90 -7.12 -43.44
C PRO A 84 -8.44 -7.22 -42.95
N ASN A 85 -7.47 -7.26 -43.86
CA ASN A 85 -6.04 -7.34 -43.50
C ASN A 85 -5.51 -6.16 -42.66
N HIS A 86 -6.18 -5.01 -42.66
CA HIS A 86 -5.81 -3.86 -41.83
C HIS A 86 -6.34 -3.94 -40.39
N MET A 87 -7.30 -4.83 -40.11
CA MET A 87 -7.74 -5.14 -38.75
C MET A 87 -6.69 -6.02 -38.09
N THR A 88 -5.99 -5.49 -37.07
CA THR A 88 -4.93 -6.23 -36.39
C THR A 88 -5.50 -7.40 -35.57
N TYR A 89 -4.63 -8.32 -35.17
CA TYR A 89 -4.99 -9.38 -34.21
C TYR A 89 -5.53 -8.80 -32.89
N ALA A 90 -5.03 -7.64 -32.45
CA ALA A 90 -5.49 -6.95 -31.26
C ALA A 90 -6.89 -6.33 -31.46
N ASP A 91 -7.13 -5.65 -32.59
CA ASP A 91 -8.45 -5.10 -32.94
C ASP A 91 -9.52 -6.19 -33.00
N PHE A 92 -9.19 -7.36 -33.58
CA PHE A 92 -10.14 -8.48 -33.65
C PHE A 92 -10.46 -9.06 -32.27
N CYS A 93 -9.47 -9.18 -31.39
CA CYS A 93 -9.70 -9.55 -29.99
C CYS A 93 -10.61 -8.50 -29.30
N GLN A 94 -10.31 -7.21 -29.45
CA GLN A 94 -11.12 -6.13 -28.88
C GLN A 94 -12.56 -6.13 -29.42
N PHE A 95 -12.77 -6.45 -30.69
CA PHE A 95 -14.09 -6.63 -31.31
C PHE A 95 -14.88 -7.79 -30.70
N CYS A 96 -14.23 -8.90 -30.35
CA CYS A 96 -14.87 -9.99 -29.62
C CYS A 96 -15.24 -9.62 -28.17
N GLY A 97 -14.52 -8.68 -27.55
CA GLY A 97 -14.87 -8.08 -26.27
C GLY A 97 -15.10 -9.11 -25.15
N SER A 98 -16.26 -9.04 -24.50
CA SER A 98 -16.64 -9.94 -23.39
C SER A 98 -16.74 -11.42 -23.78
N PHE A 99 -16.81 -11.76 -25.07
CA PHE A 99 -16.89 -13.15 -25.51
C PHE A 99 -15.55 -13.88 -25.48
N ILE A 100 -14.40 -13.18 -25.37
CA ILE A 100 -13.06 -13.82 -25.28
C ILE A 100 -13.00 -14.87 -24.16
N GLN A 101 -13.67 -14.63 -23.02
CA GLN A 101 -13.67 -15.56 -21.88
C GLN A 101 -14.33 -16.92 -22.17
N HIS A 102 -15.10 -17.03 -23.26
CA HIS A 102 -15.79 -18.24 -23.71
C HIS A 102 -15.12 -18.90 -24.93
N ILE A 103 -14.03 -18.32 -25.42
CA ILE A 103 -13.28 -18.82 -26.57
C ILE A 103 -12.10 -19.66 -26.07
N LEU A 104 -11.99 -20.89 -26.55
CA LEU A 104 -10.88 -21.80 -26.26
C LEU A 104 -9.72 -21.58 -27.25
N GLU A 105 -10.04 -21.56 -28.55
CA GLU A 105 -9.05 -21.38 -29.62
C GLU A 105 -9.61 -20.44 -30.69
N MET A 106 -8.75 -19.54 -31.18
CA MET A 106 -8.91 -18.82 -32.44
C MET A 106 -7.73 -19.16 -33.35
N ARG A 107 -8.01 -19.45 -34.62
CA ARG A 107 -6.98 -19.76 -35.62
C ARG A 107 -7.19 -18.92 -36.87
N THR A 108 -6.22 -18.06 -37.18
CA THR A 108 -6.21 -17.29 -38.42
C THR A 108 -5.87 -18.21 -39.59
N VAL A 109 -6.67 -18.15 -40.66
CA VAL A 109 -6.44 -18.91 -41.91
C VAL A 109 -6.69 -18.02 -43.12
N ARG A 110 -6.01 -18.29 -44.24
CA ARG A 110 -6.29 -17.67 -45.54
C ARG A 110 -7.03 -18.66 -46.43
N ASN A 111 -7.90 -18.14 -47.29
CA ASN A 111 -8.43 -18.92 -48.40
C ASN A 111 -7.47 -18.79 -49.60
N ASP A 112 -7.22 -19.90 -50.28
CA ASP A 112 -6.31 -19.91 -51.43
C ASP A 112 -6.85 -18.98 -52.54
N GLY A 113 -6.04 -18.00 -52.95
CA GLY A 113 -6.38 -17.02 -53.99
C GLY A 113 -6.97 -15.68 -53.51
N ILE A 114 -7.09 -15.42 -52.20
CA ILE A 114 -7.53 -14.11 -51.67
C ILE A 114 -6.45 -13.52 -50.75
N GLU A 115 -5.73 -12.51 -51.22
CA GLU A 115 -4.59 -11.94 -50.50
C GLU A 115 -4.97 -10.86 -49.46
N ASN A 116 -6.04 -10.08 -49.71
CA ASN A 116 -6.38 -8.86 -48.96
C ASN A 116 -7.33 -9.05 -47.77
N ARG A 117 -7.77 -10.28 -47.47
CA ARG A 117 -8.59 -10.62 -46.30
C ARG A 117 -8.14 -11.95 -45.71
N TYR A 118 -8.46 -12.17 -44.44
CA TYR A 118 -8.26 -13.44 -43.74
C TYR A 118 -9.56 -13.92 -43.08
N ASN A 119 -9.59 -15.18 -42.69
CA ASN A 119 -10.69 -15.80 -41.96
C ASN A 119 -10.20 -16.24 -40.58
N ILE A 120 -11.12 -16.40 -39.62
CA ILE A 120 -10.80 -16.86 -38.28
C ILE A 120 -11.74 -18.00 -37.90
N LEU A 121 -11.17 -19.17 -37.62
CA LEU A 121 -11.87 -20.29 -37.00
C LEU A 121 -11.88 -20.06 -35.49
N ILE A 122 -13.05 -20.01 -34.87
CA ILE A 122 -13.23 -19.79 -33.43
C ILE A 122 -13.92 -21.01 -32.81
N ARG A 123 -13.31 -21.58 -31.76
CA ARG A 123 -13.88 -22.68 -30.96
C ARG A 123 -14.30 -22.16 -29.59
N PHE A 124 -15.57 -22.36 -29.23
CA PHE A 124 -16.12 -21.97 -27.94
C PHE A 124 -16.10 -23.08 -26.90
N ASP A 125 -16.26 -22.69 -25.64
CA ASP A 125 -16.44 -23.57 -24.47
C ASP A 125 -17.74 -24.38 -24.52
N SER A 126 -18.81 -23.80 -25.09
CA SER A 126 -20.15 -24.39 -25.17
C SER A 126 -20.87 -24.00 -26.46
N GLN A 127 -21.92 -24.76 -26.80
CA GLN A 127 -22.81 -24.40 -27.92
C GLN A 127 -23.58 -23.11 -27.65
N GLU A 128 -23.98 -22.86 -26.40
CA GLU A 128 -24.73 -21.66 -26.00
C GLU A 128 -23.90 -20.39 -26.20
N SER A 129 -22.61 -20.45 -25.88
CA SER A 129 -21.64 -19.37 -26.15
C SER A 129 -21.49 -19.09 -27.65
N ALA A 130 -21.32 -20.15 -28.46
CA ALA A 130 -21.21 -20.04 -29.92
C ALA A 130 -22.49 -19.48 -30.56
N ASP A 131 -23.65 -19.96 -30.13
CA ASP A 131 -24.97 -19.52 -30.58
C ASP A 131 -25.22 -18.05 -30.22
N THR A 132 -24.86 -17.64 -29.00
CA THR A 132 -24.99 -16.25 -28.54
C THR A 132 -24.05 -15.33 -29.30
N TYR A 133 -22.79 -15.73 -29.51
CA TYR A 133 -21.83 -14.98 -30.34
C TYR A 133 -22.33 -14.83 -31.78
N TYR A 134 -22.83 -15.91 -32.37
CA TYR A 134 -23.40 -15.92 -33.73
C TYR A 134 -24.57 -14.93 -33.86
N GLN A 135 -25.54 -14.99 -32.95
CA GLN A 135 -26.66 -14.04 -32.92
C GLN A 135 -26.22 -12.61 -32.63
N HIS A 136 -25.19 -12.41 -31.80
CA HIS A 136 -24.72 -11.08 -31.42
C HIS A 136 -23.96 -10.37 -32.54
N PHE A 137 -23.19 -11.08 -33.37
CA PHE A 137 -22.26 -10.47 -34.33
C PHE A 137 -22.62 -10.65 -35.82
N ARG A 138 -23.46 -11.62 -36.22
CA ARG A 138 -23.84 -11.81 -37.64
C ARG A 138 -24.44 -10.52 -38.21
N GLY A 139 -23.81 -9.97 -39.24
CA GLY A 139 -24.26 -8.75 -39.93
C GLY A 139 -23.90 -7.42 -39.24
N LYS A 140 -23.21 -7.42 -38.09
CA LYS A 140 -22.61 -6.19 -37.54
C LYS A 140 -21.38 -5.78 -38.34
N ARG A 141 -21.13 -4.48 -38.49
CA ARG A 141 -19.87 -3.96 -39.04
C ARG A 141 -18.72 -4.13 -38.04
N PHE A 142 -17.50 -4.31 -38.53
CA PHE A 142 -16.31 -4.41 -37.66
C PHE A 142 -15.98 -3.07 -36.99
N ASN A 143 -16.24 -1.94 -37.65
CA ASN A 143 -16.24 -0.60 -37.06
C ASN A 143 -17.28 0.31 -37.74
N SER A 144 -17.41 1.56 -37.27
CA SER A 144 -18.40 2.53 -37.77
C SER A 144 -18.06 3.18 -39.11
N LEU A 145 -16.84 2.98 -39.64
CA LEU A 145 -16.35 3.62 -40.87
C LEU A 145 -16.42 2.70 -42.09
N GLU A 146 -16.39 1.39 -41.88
CA GLU A 146 -16.42 0.38 -42.94
C GLU A 146 -17.82 0.05 -43.44
N GLU A 147 -17.92 -0.36 -44.71
CA GLU A 147 -19.13 -0.98 -45.29
C GLU A 147 -19.19 -2.49 -45.05
N GLU A 148 -18.06 -3.11 -44.68
CA GLU A 148 -17.96 -4.56 -44.49
C GLU A 148 -18.63 -5.02 -43.19
N VAL A 149 -19.29 -6.17 -43.26
CA VAL A 149 -20.02 -6.77 -42.14
C VAL A 149 -19.46 -8.14 -41.79
N CYS A 150 -19.42 -8.43 -40.50
CA CYS A 150 -19.03 -9.71 -39.93
C CYS A 150 -19.97 -10.82 -40.42
N ARG A 151 -19.46 -11.65 -41.32
CA ARG A 151 -20.14 -12.85 -41.83
C ARG A 151 -19.70 -14.04 -40.99
N LEU A 152 -20.67 -14.68 -40.35
CA LEU A 152 -20.45 -15.85 -39.49
C LEU A 152 -21.17 -17.04 -40.10
N LEU A 153 -20.46 -18.16 -40.24
CA LEU A 153 -21.03 -19.47 -40.55
C LEU A 153 -20.56 -20.47 -39.50
N PHE A 154 -21.44 -21.40 -39.10
CA PHE A 154 -21.00 -22.56 -38.34
C PHE A 154 -20.17 -23.49 -39.24
N THR A 155 -19.17 -24.15 -38.67
CA THR A 155 -18.40 -25.19 -39.36
C THR A 155 -19.03 -26.56 -39.10
N LEU A 156 -19.17 -27.40 -40.12
CA LEU A 156 -19.51 -28.82 -39.96
C LEU A 156 -18.28 -29.63 -39.54
N ASP A 157 -17.19 -29.49 -40.30
CA ASP A 157 -15.94 -30.22 -40.12
C ASP A 157 -14.75 -29.38 -40.63
N VAL A 158 -13.55 -29.65 -40.13
CA VAL A 158 -12.28 -28.97 -40.49
C VAL A 158 -11.16 -30.00 -40.58
N GLN A 159 -10.80 -30.38 -41.80
CA GLN A 159 -9.79 -31.40 -42.10
C GLN A 159 -8.46 -30.72 -42.44
N PHE A 160 -7.36 -31.16 -41.82
CA PHE A 160 -6.02 -30.61 -42.06
C PHE A 160 -5.19 -31.55 -42.94
N THR A 161 -4.46 -30.98 -43.91
CA THR A 161 -3.63 -31.71 -44.87
C THR A 161 -2.18 -31.24 -44.78
N GLY A 162 -1.29 -32.14 -44.34
CA GLY A 162 0.16 -31.98 -44.52
C GLY A 162 1.05 -31.97 -43.28
N TYR A 163 1.05 -33.02 -42.44
CA TYR A 163 2.31 -33.62 -41.98
C TYR A 163 2.13 -35.06 -41.48
N SER A 164 3.00 -35.98 -41.87
CA SER A 164 3.00 -37.37 -41.41
C SER A 164 3.94 -37.54 -40.21
N GLY A 165 3.49 -37.12 -39.02
CA GLY A 165 4.30 -37.24 -37.80
C GLY A 165 3.77 -36.50 -36.57
N SER A 166 2.84 -37.13 -35.83
CA SER A 166 2.54 -36.90 -34.40
C SER A 166 2.45 -35.44 -33.89
N ILE A 167 1.27 -34.82 -34.06
CA ILE A 167 0.65 -34.00 -33.00
C ILE A 167 -0.87 -34.24 -33.03
N ASP A 168 -1.38 -35.10 -32.13
CA ASP A 168 -2.81 -35.15 -31.83
C ASP A 168 -3.16 -34.06 -30.80
N HIS A 169 -3.87 -33.03 -31.23
CA HIS A 169 -4.52 -32.05 -30.33
C HIS A 169 -5.97 -32.42 -30.01
N THR A 170 -6.20 -33.71 -29.75
CA THR A 170 -7.51 -34.29 -29.39
C THR A 170 -7.39 -35.26 -28.21
N GLN A 171 -7.63 -34.71 -27.00
CA GLN A 171 -7.85 -35.37 -25.69
C GLN A 171 -6.86 -36.47 -25.22
N PRO A 172 -6.22 -36.33 -24.04
CA PRO A 172 -5.13 -37.21 -23.61
C PRO A 172 -5.60 -38.60 -23.15
N SER A 173 -5.34 -39.62 -23.98
CA SER A 173 -5.48 -41.03 -23.59
C SER A 173 -4.17 -41.59 -23.02
N SER A 174 -3.94 -41.35 -21.72
CA SER A 174 -2.97 -42.04 -20.83
C SER A 174 -1.45 -42.02 -21.14
N ALA A 175 -0.67 -41.74 -20.09
CA ALA A 175 0.75 -42.10 -19.91
C ALA A 175 1.85 -41.38 -20.75
N GLY A 176 2.09 -40.09 -20.46
CA GLY A 176 3.36 -39.43 -20.77
C GLY A 176 3.36 -37.92 -20.45
N PRO A 177 4.41 -37.36 -19.79
CA PRO A 177 4.53 -35.92 -19.58
C PRO A 177 5.19 -35.25 -20.80
N VAL A 178 4.38 -34.88 -21.80
CA VAL A 178 4.83 -33.99 -22.89
C VAL A 178 4.69 -32.54 -22.43
N GLU A 179 5.73 -31.72 -22.63
CA GLU A 179 5.67 -30.31 -22.29
C GLU A 179 4.80 -29.53 -23.28
N GLN A 180 3.81 -28.81 -22.76
CA GLN A 180 2.93 -27.94 -23.56
C GLN A 180 3.71 -26.69 -24.02
N PRO A 181 3.46 -26.19 -25.25
CA PRO A 181 4.14 -24.99 -25.76
C PRO A 181 3.81 -23.76 -24.91
N THR A 182 4.77 -22.85 -24.79
CA THR A 182 4.65 -21.60 -24.03
C THR A 182 4.34 -20.41 -24.94
N CYS A 183 3.51 -19.49 -24.46
CA CYS A 183 3.22 -18.23 -25.15
C CYS A 183 4.50 -17.39 -25.23
N PRO A 184 4.98 -17.00 -26.43
CA PRO A 184 6.25 -16.28 -26.56
C PRO A 184 6.31 -14.87 -25.96
N VAL A 185 5.17 -14.30 -25.52
CA VAL A 185 5.10 -12.94 -24.96
C VAL A 185 5.19 -12.93 -23.43
N CYS A 186 4.56 -13.88 -22.73
CA CYS A 186 4.59 -13.99 -21.27
C CYS A 186 5.43 -15.16 -20.74
N LEU A 187 5.87 -16.07 -21.63
CA LEU A 187 6.60 -17.31 -21.35
C LEU A 187 5.83 -18.34 -20.49
N GLU A 188 4.55 -18.11 -20.20
CA GLU A 188 3.67 -19.08 -19.54
C GLU A 188 3.09 -20.11 -20.54
N ARG A 189 2.55 -21.23 -20.06
CA ARG A 189 2.01 -22.30 -20.91
C ARG A 189 0.74 -21.86 -21.66
N LEU A 190 0.58 -22.35 -22.88
CA LEU A 190 -0.65 -22.24 -23.66
C LEU A 190 -1.63 -23.35 -23.20
N ASP A 191 -2.27 -23.12 -22.06
CA ASP A 191 -3.35 -23.97 -21.54
C ASP A 191 -4.74 -23.41 -21.89
N GLN A 192 -5.78 -24.24 -21.75
CA GLN A 192 -7.17 -23.85 -22.04
C GLN A 192 -7.83 -23.08 -20.88
N ASP A 193 -7.13 -22.92 -19.75
CA ASP A 193 -7.60 -22.17 -18.58
C ASP A 193 -7.38 -20.65 -18.72
N THR A 194 -6.59 -20.23 -19.72
CA THR A 194 -6.29 -18.82 -20.04
C THR A 194 -7.09 -18.36 -21.27
N GLY A 195 -7.98 -17.38 -21.08
CA GLY A 195 -9.03 -17.00 -22.03
C GLY A 195 -8.54 -16.71 -23.46
N GLY A 196 -8.89 -17.60 -24.39
CA GLY A 196 -8.57 -17.55 -25.81
C GLY A 196 -7.09 -17.79 -26.14
N ILE A 197 -6.77 -18.88 -26.83
CA ILE A 197 -5.50 -19.03 -27.56
C ILE A 197 -5.67 -18.54 -28.99
N LEU A 198 -4.98 -17.47 -29.42
CA LEU A 198 -4.95 -17.02 -30.81
C LEU A 198 -3.69 -17.56 -31.53
N THR A 199 -3.91 -18.36 -32.57
CA THR A 199 -2.87 -18.81 -33.51
C THR A 199 -2.84 -17.90 -34.73
N THR A 200 -1.74 -17.15 -34.88
CA THR A 200 -1.51 -16.18 -35.96
C THR A 200 -1.17 -16.84 -37.30
N MET A 201 -1.20 -16.08 -38.40
CA MET A 201 -0.93 -16.57 -39.75
C MET A 201 0.42 -17.27 -39.98
N CYS A 202 1.41 -17.12 -39.09
CA CYS A 202 2.68 -17.88 -39.15
C CYS A 202 2.74 -19.03 -38.13
N ASN A 203 1.59 -19.61 -37.77
CA ASN A 203 1.39 -20.72 -36.81
C ASN A 203 1.97 -20.50 -35.40
N HIS A 204 2.31 -19.27 -35.03
CA HIS A 204 2.66 -18.93 -33.64
C HIS A 204 1.40 -18.62 -32.84
N SER A 205 1.27 -19.27 -31.68
CA SER A 205 0.11 -19.17 -30.78
C SER A 205 0.42 -18.31 -29.55
N PHE A 206 -0.56 -17.50 -29.16
CA PHE A 206 -0.48 -16.54 -28.04
C PHE A 206 -1.77 -16.57 -27.22
N HIS A 207 -1.71 -16.21 -25.94
CA HIS A 207 -2.93 -15.83 -25.22
C HIS A 207 -3.53 -14.57 -25.84
N CYS A 208 -4.85 -14.50 -25.97
CA CYS A 208 -5.55 -13.34 -26.53
C CYS A 208 -5.25 -12.07 -25.73
N SER A 209 -5.12 -12.17 -24.40
CA SER A 209 -4.67 -11.10 -23.52
C SER A 209 -3.25 -10.60 -23.81
N CYS A 210 -2.33 -11.46 -24.26
CA CYS A 210 -0.97 -11.08 -24.57
C CYS A 210 -0.88 -10.36 -25.93
N ILE A 211 -1.54 -10.90 -26.96
CA ILE A 211 -1.52 -10.31 -28.32
C ILE A 211 -2.40 -9.04 -28.42
N SER A 212 -3.44 -8.89 -27.59
CA SER A 212 -4.26 -7.66 -27.53
C SER A 212 -3.50 -6.43 -27.04
N ASN A 213 -2.36 -6.61 -26.38
CA ASN A 213 -1.48 -5.52 -25.95
C ASN A 213 -0.36 -5.22 -26.98
N TRP A 214 -0.38 -5.87 -28.16
CA TRP A 214 0.61 -5.66 -29.21
C TRP A 214 0.11 -4.62 -30.23
N PRO A 215 0.89 -3.57 -30.56
CA PRO A 215 0.39 -2.43 -31.35
C PRO A 215 0.32 -2.67 -32.87
N ASP A 216 0.91 -3.76 -33.37
CA ASP A 216 1.04 -4.05 -34.80
C ASP A 216 0.23 -5.29 -35.21
N SER A 217 -0.20 -5.37 -36.48
CA SER A 217 -0.65 -6.62 -37.12
C SER A 217 0.47 -7.66 -37.34
N SER A 218 1.71 -7.37 -36.95
CA SER A 218 2.84 -8.28 -37.08
C SER A 218 2.90 -9.27 -35.90
N CYS A 219 3.12 -10.55 -36.18
CA CYS A 219 3.30 -11.54 -35.13
C CYS A 219 4.62 -11.29 -34.37
N PRO A 220 4.61 -11.20 -33.01
CA PRO A 220 5.80 -10.86 -32.22
C PRO A 220 7.05 -11.71 -32.51
N VAL A 221 6.87 -13.01 -32.79
CA VAL A 221 7.99 -13.93 -33.06
C VAL A 221 8.48 -13.83 -34.50
N CYS A 222 7.57 -13.76 -35.48
CA CYS A 222 7.91 -13.86 -36.90
C CYS A 222 7.96 -12.51 -37.63
N ARG A 223 8.03 -11.40 -36.88
CA ARG A 223 8.02 -9.98 -37.35
C ARG A 223 9.00 -9.69 -38.50
N TYR A 224 10.15 -10.37 -38.53
CA TYR A 224 11.16 -10.28 -39.60
C TYR A 224 10.95 -11.24 -40.78
N CYS A 225 10.18 -12.33 -40.63
CA CYS A 225 10.08 -13.38 -41.65
C CYS A 225 8.88 -13.21 -42.62
N GLN A 226 7.91 -12.37 -42.26
CA GLN A 226 6.69 -12.15 -43.06
C GLN A 226 6.85 -11.11 -44.19
N GLN A 227 7.96 -10.38 -44.25
CA GLN A 227 8.31 -9.56 -45.41
C GLN A 227 9.48 -10.21 -46.17
N GLN A 228 9.29 -10.47 -47.47
CA GLN A 228 10.43 -10.52 -48.38
C GLN A 228 10.92 -9.09 -48.62
N PRO A 229 12.24 -8.90 -48.69
CA PRO A 229 12.82 -8.71 -50.01
C PRO A 229 13.93 -9.71 -50.29
N GLU A 230 13.95 -10.27 -51.50
CA GLU A 230 14.97 -11.23 -51.94
C GLU A 230 16.35 -10.59 -52.20
N ASN A 231 16.43 -9.26 -52.07
CA ASN A 231 17.67 -8.49 -52.07
C ASN A 231 17.68 -7.59 -50.82
N SER A 232 18.18 -8.11 -49.69
CA SER A 232 18.52 -7.26 -48.55
C SER A 232 19.71 -6.37 -48.92
N VAL A 233 19.62 -5.08 -48.61
CA VAL A 233 20.68 -4.09 -48.88
C VAL A 233 20.90 -3.21 -47.66
N CYS A 234 22.09 -2.63 -47.50
CA CYS A 234 22.33 -1.66 -46.45
C CYS A 234 21.47 -0.40 -46.66
N CYS A 235 20.74 0.02 -45.62
CA CYS A 235 19.84 1.18 -45.66
C CYS A 235 20.53 2.52 -46.01
N VAL A 236 21.85 2.62 -45.82
CA VAL A 236 22.62 3.85 -46.05
C VAL A 236 23.41 3.83 -47.37
N CYS A 237 24.12 2.74 -47.69
CA CYS A 237 24.99 2.65 -48.87
C CYS A 237 24.60 1.59 -49.91
N GLN A 238 23.46 0.92 -49.73
CA GLN A 238 22.87 -0.06 -50.65
C GLN A 238 23.75 -1.25 -51.08
N THR A 239 24.87 -1.52 -50.39
CA THR A 239 25.63 -2.76 -50.61
C THR A 239 24.83 -4.00 -50.19
N THR A 240 25.08 -5.13 -50.84
CA THR A 240 24.44 -6.44 -50.61
C THR A 240 25.29 -7.40 -49.76
N GLU A 241 26.58 -7.10 -49.55
CA GLU A 241 27.54 -7.98 -48.88
C GLU A 241 27.79 -7.57 -47.43
N ASN A 242 28.05 -8.55 -46.55
CA ASN A 242 28.44 -8.33 -45.15
C ASN A 242 27.43 -7.42 -44.42
N LEU A 243 26.17 -7.87 -44.44
CA LEU A 243 25.02 -7.15 -43.90
C LEU A 243 24.66 -7.62 -42.50
N TRP A 244 24.38 -6.64 -41.64
CA TRP A 244 24.08 -6.80 -40.22
C TRP A 244 22.77 -6.11 -39.91
N MET A 245 21.79 -6.88 -39.46
CA MET A 245 20.48 -6.40 -39.07
C MET A 245 20.48 -6.10 -37.56
N CYS A 246 20.16 -4.87 -37.17
CA CYS A 246 19.88 -4.55 -35.77
C CYS A 246 18.74 -5.45 -35.27
N VAL A 247 18.98 -6.27 -34.25
CA VAL A 247 17.98 -7.25 -33.78
C VAL A 247 16.76 -6.54 -33.17
N ILE A 248 16.99 -5.39 -32.54
CA ILE A 248 15.97 -4.66 -31.76
C ILE A 248 15.03 -3.85 -32.67
N CYS A 249 15.54 -3.23 -33.74
CA CYS A 249 14.76 -2.29 -34.58
C CYS A 249 14.87 -2.49 -36.11
N GLY A 250 15.61 -3.49 -36.58
CA GLY A 250 15.55 -3.99 -37.95
C GLY A 250 16.29 -3.20 -39.03
N VAL A 251 16.97 -2.11 -38.68
CA VAL A 251 17.86 -1.39 -39.62
C VAL A 251 18.97 -2.32 -40.08
N VAL A 252 19.15 -2.44 -41.40
CA VAL A 252 20.20 -3.25 -42.02
C VAL A 252 21.38 -2.35 -42.35
N GLY A 253 22.42 -2.44 -41.52
CA GLY A 253 23.71 -1.79 -41.75
C GLY A 253 24.69 -2.73 -42.46
N CYS A 254 25.70 -2.17 -43.11
CA CYS A 254 26.88 -2.93 -43.54
C CYS A 254 27.92 -3.00 -42.41
N GLY A 255 28.69 -4.09 -42.40
CA GLY A 255 29.57 -4.45 -41.29
C GLY A 255 30.74 -3.50 -41.03
N ARG A 256 31.41 -3.69 -39.90
CA ARG A 256 32.50 -2.84 -39.36
C ARG A 256 33.61 -2.49 -40.37
N TYR A 257 33.87 -3.37 -41.34
CA TYR A 257 34.94 -3.22 -42.35
C TYR A 257 34.46 -2.73 -43.73
N LYS A 258 33.15 -2.52 -43.92
CA LYS A 258 32.53 -1.90 -45.11
C LYS A 258 31.59 -0.80 -44.64
N GLY A 259 32.03 0.45 -44.60
CA GLY A 259 31.19 1.62 -44.25
C GLY A 259 30.70 1.70 -42.79
N ALA A 260 30.73 0.61 -42.03
CA ALA A 260 30.42 0.54 -40.59
C ALA A 260 29.02 1.01 -40.16
N HIS A 261 28.06 1.23 -41.08
CA HIS A 261 26.73 1.76 -40.76
C HIS A 261 25.96 0.94 -39.71
N ALA A 262 26.21 -0.36 -39.56
CA ALA A 262 25.62 -1.16 -38.47
C ALA A 262 26.14 -0.77 -37.07
N ARG A 263 27.39 -0.28 -36.99
CA ARG A 263 28.00 0.28 -35.78
C ARG A 263 27.52 1.71 -35.54
N THR A 264 27.48 2.55 -36.58
CA THR A 264 26.97 3.93 -36.47
C THR A 264 25.51 3.94 -36.01
N HIS A 265 24.68 3.02 -36.52
CA HIS A 265 23.32 2.81 -36.04
C HIS A 265 23.26 2.54 -34.53
N TRP A 266 24.15 1.69 -33.99
CA TRP A 266 24.25 1.48 -32.53
C TRP A 266 24.68 2.75 -31.80
N GLU A 267 25.73 3.44 -32.27
CA GLU A 267 26.27 4.68 -31.68
C GLU A 267 25.24 5.84 -31.70
N GLU A 268 24.24 5.80 -32.58
CA GLU A 268 23.13 6.77 -32.66
C GLU A 268 21.86 6.36 -31.87
N THR A 269 21.71 5.08 -31.48
CA THR A 269 20.43 4.55 -30.96
C THR A 269 20.52 3.60 -29.76
N ASP A 270 21.72 3.34 -29.21
CA ASP A 270 22.01 2.40 -28.12
C ASP A 270 21.53 0.94 -28.37
N HIS A 271 21.18 0.59 -29.60
CA HIS A 271 20.79 -0.77 -29.98
C HIS A 271 21.99 -1.73 -30.06
N CYS A 272 22.40 -2.28 -28.92
CA CYS A 272 23.68 -3.00 -28.74
C CYS A 272 23.84 -4.32 -29.52
N TYR A 273 22.80 -4.86 -30.17
CA TYR A 273 22.84 -6.19 -30.80
C TYR A 273 22.53 -6.17 -32.30
N SER A 274 23.43 -6.74 -33.12
CA SER A 274 23.19 -6.97 -34.55
C SER A 274 23.48 -8.42 -34.98
N LEU A 275 22.69 -8.90 -35.95
CA LEU A 275 22.73 -10.23 -36.53
C LEU A 275 23.32 -10.17 -37.94
N GLU A 276 24.43 -10.86 -38.19
CA GLU A 276 25.02 -10.99 -39.52
C GLU A 276 24.14 -11.90 -40.40
N LEU A 277 23.51 -11.35 -41.44
CA LEU A 277 22.47 -12.03 -42.22
C LEU A 277 22.99 -13.29 -42.95
N GLU A 278 24.27 -13.31 -43.32
CA GLU A 278 24.89 -14.45 -44.02
C GLU A 278 25.21 -15.63 -43.09
N THR A 279 25.49 -15.40 -41.80
CA THR A 279 26.02 -16.43 -40.87
C THR A 279 25.13 -16.69 -39.66
N GLN A 280 24.15 -15.81 -39.41
CA GLN A 280 23.30 -15.78 -38.23
C GLN A 280 24.06 -15.63 -36.90
N ARG A 281 25.27 -15.05 -36.92
CA ARG A 281 26.03 -14.69 -35.72
C ARG A 281 25.51 -13.37 -35.15
N VAL A 282 25.29 -13.33 -33.82
CA VAL A 282 24.92 -12.10 -33.09
C VAL A 282 26.15 -11.48 -32.45
N TRP A 283 26.41 -10.21 -32.75
CA TRP A 283 27.46 -9.39 -32.14
C TRP A 283 26.87 -8.43 -31.10
N ASP A 284 27.54 -8.30 -29.95
CA ASP A 284 27.29 -7.30 -28.91
C ASP A 284 28.29 -6.14 -29.05
N TYR A 285 27.81 -4.94 -29.36
CA TYR A 285 28.67 -3.76 -29.47
C TYR A 285 29.11 -3.19 -28.11
N ALA A 286 28.37 -3.42 -27.03
CA ALA A 286 28.71 -2.96 -25.69
C ALA A 286 29.70 -3.92 -24.99
N GLY A 287 29.56 -5.23 -25.22
CA GLY A 287 30.50 -6.27 -24.78
C GLY A 287 31.70 -6.50 -25.72
N ASP A 288 31.68 -5.85 -26.90
CA ASP A 288 32.59 -6.03 -28.05
C ASP A 288 32.94 -7.49 -28.38
N ASN A 289 31.95 -8.38 -28.37
CA ASN A 289 32.12 -9.81 -28.60
C ASN A 289 30.93 -10.46 -29.36
N TYR A 290 31.09 -11.73 -29.74
CA TYR A 290 29.97 -12.55 -30.20
C TYR A 290 29.25 -13.17 -29.00
N VAL A 291 27.90 -13.11 -29.00
CA VAL A 291 27.07 -13.52 -27.85
C VAL A 291 27.04 -15.05 -27.64
N HIS A 292 27.33 -15.84 -28.67
CA HIS A 292 27.18 -17.30 -28.66
C HIS A 292 28.52 -18.04 -28.54
N ARG A 293 28.64 -18.97 -27.58
CA ARG A 293 29.80 -19.88 -27.44
C ARG A 293 29.77 -21.04 -28.45
N LEU A 294 28.58 -21.48 -28.87
CA LEU A 294 28.38 -22.59 -29.82
C LEU A 294 27.92 -22.04 -31.18
N ILE A 295 28.54 -22.51 -32.27
CA ILE A 295 28.16 -22.17 -33.65
C ILE A 295 27.82 -23.45 -34.42
N GLN A 296 26.78 -23.40 -35.25
CA GLN A 296 26.39 -24.52 -36.11
C GLN A 296 27.21 -24.54 -37.40
N SER A 297 27.81 -25.69 -37.75
CA SER A 297 28.55 -25.85 -39.00
C SER A 297 27.62 -25.92 -40.21
N LYS A 298 27.84 -25.06 -41.21
CA LYS A 298 27.07 -25.04 -42.48
C LYS A 298 27.22 -26.33 -43.33
N THR A 299 28.15 -27.23 -43.02
CA THR A 299 28.40 -28.46 -43.80
C THR A 299 27.90 -29.76 -43.16
N ASP A 300 27.57 -29.75 -41.87
CA ASP A 300 27.26 -30.96 -41.07
C ASP A 300 26.14 -30.73 -40.02
N GLY A 301 25.68 -29.49 -39.82
CA GLY A 301 24.60 -29.17 -38.89
C GLY A 301 24.93 -29.37 -37.39
N LYS A 302 26.11 -29.91 -37.04
CA LYS A 302 26.58 -30.02 -35.65
C LYS A 302 26.96 -28.65 -35.08
N LEU A 303 26.75 -28.52 -33.78
CA LEU A 303 27.20 -27.40 -32.96
C LEU A 303 28.66 -27.61 -32.54
N VAL A 304 29.48 -26.56 -32.59
CA VAL A 304 30.92 -26.57 -32.28
C VAL A 304 31.23 -25.38 -31.36
N GLU A 305 32.03 -25.58 -30.31
CA GLU A 305 32.42 -24.48 -29.40
C GLU A 305 33.52 -23.59 -30.02
N LEU A 306 33.38 -22.28 -29.83
CA LEU A 306 34.41 -21.29 -30.10
C LEU A 306 35.46 -21.29 -28.97
N ASN A 307 36.60 -21.92 -29.22
CA ASN A 307 37.73 -21.94 -28.29
C ASN A 307 38.34 -20.54 -28.10
N SER A 308 38.13 -19.94 -26.93
CA SER A 308 38.99 -18.86 -26.44
C SER A 308 40.33 -19.44 -25.99
N HIS A 309 41.42 -19.16 -26.73
CA HIS A 309 42.76 -19.56 -26.31
C HIS A 309 43.21 -18.76 -25.06
N GLY A 310 43.71 -19.40 -24.00
CA GLY A 310 43.72 -20.84 -23.79
C GLY A 310 44.34 -21.29 -22.47
N SER A 311 44.07 -22.54 -22.10
CA SER A 311 44.76 -23.29 -21.05
C SER A 311 44.55 -24.78 -21.32
N LEU A 312 45.51 -25.41 -22.01
CA LEU A 312 45.46 -26.82 -22.36
C LEU A 312 46.34 -27.63 -21.40
N SER A 313 45.71 -28.50 -20.63
CA SER A 313 46.40 -29.49 -19.82
C SER A 313 46.00 -30.91 -20.24
N LYS A 314 47.03 -31.68 -20.60
CA LYS A 314 47.07 -33.15 -20.75
C LYS A 314 46.37 -33.83 -21.94
N ASP A 315 47.11 -34.83 -22.40
CA ASP A 315 46.78 -36.00 -23.22
C ASP A 315 46.53 -35.79 -24.73
N GLY A 316 47.27 -36.46 -25.63
CA GLY A 316 48.46 -37.28 -25.42
C GLY A 316 48.86 -38.10 -26.65
N CYS A 317 50.15 -38.13 -27.00
CA CYS A 317 50.73 -39.04 -27.99
C CYS A 317 52.25 -39.18 -27.75
N GLY A 318 52.82 -40.37 -27.99
CA GLY A 318 54.24 -40.63 -27.72
C GLY A 318 55.00 -41.09 -28.97
N SER A 319 56.18 -40.51 -29.19
CA SER A 319 57.30 -41.11 -29.93
C SER A 319 58.59 -40.29 -29.72
N CYS A 320 59.71 -40.86 -30.17
CA CYS A 320 61.09 -40.35 -30.21
C CYS A 320 61.79 -40.03 -28.88
N GLU A 321 63.12 -39.82 -28.98
CA GLU A 321 64.10 -40.23 -27.97
C GLU A 321 65.11 -39.13 -27.59
N TYR A 322 65.62 -39.24 -26.35
CA TYR A 322 66.94 -38.86 -25.87
C TYR A 322 67.41 -37.39 -25.76
N SER A 323 68.08 -37.18 -24.62
CA SER A 323 69.16 -36.22 -24.28
C SER A 323 68.91 -34.73 -23.95
N ASP A 324 69.38 -34.42 -22.73
CA ASP A 324 70.02 -33.19 -22.25
C ASP A 324 69.18 -31.90 -22.07
N SER A 325 68.70 -31.71 -20.83
CA SER A 325 68.15 -30.45 -20.32
C SER A 325 68.74 -30.11 -18.94
N GLY A 326 68.95 -28.82 -18.67
CA GLY A 326 69.41 -28.38 -17.33
C GLY A 326 69.97 -26.96 -17.25
N MET A 327 70.81 -26.54 -18.19
CA MET A 327 71.53 -25.25 -18.08
C MET A 327 70.91 -24.09 -18.87
N THR A 328 70.16 -24.37 -19.94
CA THR A 328 69.50 -23.36 -20.79
C THR A 328 68.25 -22.78 -20.15
N ASP A 329 67.43 -23.63 -19.52
CA ASP A 329 66.06 -23.29 -19.16
C ASP A 329 66.01 -22.25 -18.03
N ALA A 330 66.94 -22.32 -17.06
CA ALA A 330 67.06 -21.30 -16.01
C ALA A 330 67.34 -19.89 -16.57
N LEU A 331 68.09 -19.80 -17.68
CA LEU A 331 68.48 -18.55 -18.33
C LEU A 331 67.39 -18.04 -19.31
N LEU A 332 66.54 -18.93 -19.82
CA LEU A 332 65.30 -18.56 -20.50
C LEU A 332 64.26 -18.05 -19.49
N ASN A 333 63.97 -18.84 -18.45
CA ASN A 333 62.94 -18.53 -17.45
C ASN A 333 63.20 -17.18 -16.77
N SER A 334 64.45 -16.91 -16.35
CA SER A 334 64.81 -15.59 -15.77
C SER A 334 64.59 -14.39 -16.71
N LYS A 335 64.52 -14.59 -18.04
CA LYS A 335 64.15 -13.54 -19.00
C LYS A 335 62.64 -13.51 -19.25
N VAL A 336 61.99 -14.67 -19.28
CA VAL A 336 60.53 -14.78 -19.38
C VAL A 336 59.85 -14.14 -18.17
N ASP A 337 60.33 -14.38 -16.95
CA ASP A 337 59.82 -13.74 -15.73
C ASP A 337 59.98 -12.21 -15.75
N MET A 338 61.09 -11.71 -16.29
CA MET A 338 61.34 -10.27 -16.46
C MET A 338 60.37 -9.64 -17.47
N ILE A 339 60.17 -10.30 -18.63
CA ILE A 339 59.20 -9.87 -19.66
C ILE A 339 57.76 -9.95 -19.12
N ILE A 340 57.43 -10.96 -18.32
CA ILE A 340 56.13 -11.08 -17.64
C ILE A 340 55.94 -9.95 -16.64
N SER A 341 56.98 -9.55 -15.89
CA SER A 341 56.91 -8.41 -14.97
C SER A 341 56.66 -7.09 -15.72
N GLU A 342 57.44 -6.80 -16.76
CA GLU A 342 57.25 -5.61 -17.61
C GLU A 342 55.85 -5.60 -18.28
N TYR A 343 55.40 -6.75 -18.79
CA TYR A 343 54.07 -6.89 -19.39
C TYR A 343 52.95 -6.66 -18.36
N ASN A 344 53.09 -7.18 -17.14
CA ASN A 344 52.11 -6.99 -16.07
C ASN A 344 52.05 -5.54 -15.60
N GLU A 345 53.20 -4.86 -15.45
CA GLU A 345 53.23 -3.43 -15.12
C GLU A 345 52.58 -2.57 -16.23
N LEU A 346 52.87 -2.88 -17.50
CA LEU A 346 52.31 -2.16 -18.65
C LEU A 346 50.78 -2.40 -18.77
N LEU A 347 50.33 -3.64 -18.57
CA LEU A 347 48.92 -4.00 -18.50
C LEU A 347 48.21 -3.30 -17.33
N GLN A 348 48.82 -3.25 -16.15
CA GLN A 348 48.26 -2.58 -14.97
C GLN A 348 48.18 -1.07 -15.15
N ALA A 349 49.18 -0.44 -15.79
CA ALA A 349 49.14 0.96 -16.18
C ALA A 349 48.06 1.23 -17.25
N GLN A 350 47.86 0.32 -18.21
CA GLN A 350 46.82 0.46 -19.24
C GLN A 350 45.40 0.32 -18.66
N LEU A 351 45.20 -0.61 -17.72
CA LEU A 351 43.95 -0.78 -16.98
C LEU A 351 43.62 0.44 -16.10
N GLU A 352 44.59 0.99 -15.37
CA GLU A 352 44.36 2.18 -14.54
C GLU A 352 44.07 3.42 -15.40
N ASN A 353 44.70 3.57 -16.58
CA ASN A 353 44.33 4.62 -17.55
C ASN A 353 42.90 4.45 -18.08
N GLN A 354 42.47 3.23 -18.42
CA GLN A 354 41.08 2.98 -18.82
C GLN A 354 40.09 3.28 -17.68
N LYS A 355 40.40 2.86 -16.45
CA LYS A 355 39.60 3.17 -15.26
C LYS A 355 39.44 4.68 -15.07
N GLN A 356 40.53 5.44 -15.09
CA GLN A 356 40.48 6.91 -14.94
C GLN A 356 39.71 7.60 -16.07
N TYR A 357 39.78 7.07 -17.31
CA TYR A 357 38.96 7.54 -18.43
C TYR A 357 37.45 7.34 -18.17
N PHE A 358 37.05 6.13 -17.74
CA PHE A 358 35.64 5.83 -17.47
C PHE A 358 35.11 6.49 -16.19
N GLU A 359 35.91 6.61 -15.12
CA GLU A 359 35.57 7.38 -13.92
C GLU A 359 35.30 8.86 -14.27
N LYS A 360 36.12 9.45 -15.15
CA LYS A 360 35.91 10.81 -15.65
C LYS A 360 34.67 10.93 -16.55
N LEU A 361 34.41 9.95 -17.41
CA LEU A 361 33.22 9.94 -18.28
C LEU A 361 31.93 9.84 -17.44
N LEU A 362 31.91 8.97 -16.43
CA LEU A 362 30.81 8.84 -15.47
C LEU A 362 30.59 10.13 -14.68
N GLN A 363 31.66 10.80 -14.23
CA GLN A 363 31.56 12.09 -13.54
C GLN A 363 30.99 13.19 -14.45
N ASN A 364 31.42 13.27 -15.72
CA ASN A 364 30.86 14.22 -16.69
C ASN A 364 29.34 13.99 -16.91
N VAL A 365 28.92 12.74 -17.14
CA VAL A 365 27.49 12.39 -17.33
C VAL A 365 26.67 12.69 -16.07
N LYS A 366 27.26 12.48 -14.88
CA LYS A 366 26.65 12.85 -13.60
C LYS A 366 26.47 14.37 -13.48
N GLU A 367 27.49 15.17 -13.78
CA GLU A 367 27.40 16.64 -13.74
C GLU A 367 26.37 17.17 -14.75
N GLU A 368 26.33 16.62 -15.97
CA GLU A 368 25.35 17.01 -17.00
C GLU A 368 23.91 16.62 -16.62
N THR A 369 23.72 15.47 -15.97
CA THR A 369 22.38 15.05 -15.48
C THR A 369 21.95 15.83 -14.25
N GLU A 370 22.83 16.12 -13.29
CA GLU A 370 22.56 17.02 -12.17
C GLU A 370 22.22 18.44 -12.66
N GLN A 371 22.89 18.95 -13.69
CA GLN A 371 22.55 20.23 -14.31
C GLN A 371 21.16 20.21 -14.98
N LYS A 372 20.85 19.21 -15.81
CA LYS A 372 19.53 19.08 -16.46
C LYS A 372 18.38 18.95 -15.43
N VAL A 373 18.60 18.24 -14.33
CA VAL A 373 17.65 18.14 -13.21
C VAL A 373 17.49 19.48 -12.50
N SER A 374 18.58 20.21 -12.26
CA SER A 374 18.55 21.57 -11.69
C SER A 374 17.78 22.56 -12.57
N GLU A 375 18.01 22.57 -13.87
CA GLU A 375 17.28 23.42 -14.82
C GLU A 375 15.78 23.09 -14.88
N ALA A 376 15.42 21.80 -14.90
CA ALA A 376 14.03 21.36 -14.83
C ALA A 376 13.34 21.77 -13.52
N ALA A 377 14.03 21.61 -12.38
CA ALA A 377 13.54 22.02 -11.07
C ALA A 377 13.34 23.55 -10.99
N ASN A 378 14.32 24.34 -11.43
CA ASN A 378 14.24 25.80 -11.46
C ASN A 378 13.10 26.31 -12.36
N LYS A 379 12.87 25.65 -13.51
CA LYS A 379 11.73 25.95 -14.41
C LYS A 379 10.38 25.66 -13.74
N ALA A 380 10.25 24.52 -13.05
CA ALA A 380 9.04 24.16 -12.30
C ALA A 380 8.78 25.11 -11.12
N ILE A 381 9.83 25.47 -10.36
CA ILE A 381 9.78 26.45 -9.26
C ILE A 381 9.32 27.81 -9.79
N SER A 382 9.89 28.29 -10.90
CA SER A 382 9.52 29.58 -11.52
C SER A 382 8.05 29.63 -11.94
N GLN A 383 7.54 28.57 -12.57
CA GLN A 383 6.11 28.48 -12.91
C GLN A 383 5.20 28.44 -11.68
N ARG A 384 5.64 27.77 -10.59
CA ARG A 384 4.90 27.72 -9.33
C ARG A 384 4.90 29.06 -8.61
N LEU A 385 6.02 29.80 -8.65
CA LEU A 385 6.14 31.16 -8.13
C LEU A 385 5.20 32.13 -8.85
N GLN A 386 5.15 32.09 -10.19
CA GLN A 386 4.21 32.92 -10.98
C GLN A 386 2.74 32.64 -10.62
N LYS A 387 2.36 31.36 -10.47
CA LYS A 387 1.00 30.98 -10.04
C LYS A 387 0.69 31.46 -8.61
N LEU A 388 1.66 31.43 -7.70
CA LEU A 388 1.49 31.95 -6.33
C LEU A 388 1.39 33.47 -6.30
N GLN A 389 2.19 34.18 -7.10
CA GLN A 389 2.06 35.64 -7.28
C GLN A 389 0.68 36.01 -7.82
N ALA A 390 0.18 35.32 -8.85
CA ALA A 390 -1.17 35.55 -9.38
C ALA A 390 -2.28 35.31 -8.32
N ARG A 391 -2.17 34.26 -7.48
CA ARG A 391 -3.12 34.03 -6.36
C ARG A 391 -3.03 35.14 -5.30
N ARG A 392 -1.81 35.54 -4.91
CA ARG A 392 -1.57 36.65 -3.96
C ARG A 392 -2.19 37.95 -4.47
N ASP A 393 -1.99 38.28 -5.74
CA ASP A 393 -2.44 39.54 -6.33
C ASP A 393 -3.96 39.55 -6.59
N GLY A 394 -4.59 38.37 -6.72
CA GLY A 394 -6.04 38.21 -6.63
C GLY A 394 -6.57 38.46 -5.21
N CYS A 395 -6.00 37.76 -4.23
CA CYS A 395 -6.37 37.89 -2.82
C CYS A 395 -6.17 39.32 -2.28
N PHE A 396 -5.15 40.05 -2.75
CA PHE A 396 -4.96 41.45 -2.38
C PHE A 396 -6.09 42.37 -2.89
N LYS A 397 -6.61 42.13 -4.10
CA LYS A 397 -7.76 42.89 -4.65
C LYS A 397 -9.05 42.57 -3.91
N GLU A 398 -9.26 41.30 -3.59
CA GLU A 398 -10.40 40.83 -2.79
C GLU A 398 -10.36 41.42 -1.37
N LYS A 399 -9.18 41.46 -0.75
CA LYS A 399 -8.96 42.18 0.51
C LYS A 399 -9.32 43.67 0.38
N GLN A 400 -8.81 44.37 -0.64
CA GLN A 400 -9.13 45.79 -0.84
C GLN A 400 -10.64 46.02 -0.97
N PHE A 401 -11.35 45.18 -1.74
CA PHE A 401 -12.80 45.25 -1.87
C PHE A 401 -13.54 45.04 -0.54
N LEU A 402 -13.04 44.13 0.33
CA LEU A 402 -13.59 43.93 1.67
C LEU A 402 -13.27 45.09 2.63
N GLU A 403 -12.10 45.71 2.51
CA GLU A 403 -11.73 46.93 3.27
C GLU A 403 -12.63 48.11 2.87
N ASP A 404 -12.84 48.35 1.57
CA ASP A 404 -13.77 49.36 1.04
C ASP A 404 -15.21 49.11 1.50
N LEU A 405 -15.69 47.85 1.43
CA LEU A 405 -17.04 47.47 1.86
C LEU A 405 -17.23 47.71 3.37
N ASN A 406 -16.25 47.34 4.18
CA ASN A 406 -16.28 47.55 5.63
C ASN A 406 -16.27 49.04 6.00
N GLU A 407 -15.50 49.87 5.30
CA GLU A 407 -15.48 51.33 5.53
C GLU A 407 -16.85 51.97 5.20
N ASN A 408 -17.52 51.49 4.15
CA ASN A 408 -18.89 51.93 3.82
C ASN A 408 -19.92 51.46 4.85
N LEU A 409 -19.80 50.23 5.38
CA LEU A 409 -20.66 49.72 6.45
C LEU A 409 -20.48 50.51 7.76
N MET A 410 -19.25 50.88 8.12
CA MET A 410 -18.96 51.74 9.28
C MET A 410 -19.58 53.14 9.11
N LYS A 411 -19.40 53.79 7.96
CA LYS A 411 -20.05 55.09 7.66
C LYS A 411 -21.57 55.02 7.76
N ASN A 412 -22.18 53.92 7.31
CA ASN A 412 -23.61 53.69 7.42
C ASN A 412 -24.05 53.49 8.89
N LYS A 413 -23.29 52.69 9.66
CA LYS A 413 -23.50 52.49 11.11
C LYS A 413 -23.48 53.82 11.88
N ASP A 414 -22.52 54.69 11.61
CA ASP A 414 -22.40 55.98 12.31
C ASP A 414 -23.58 56.92 12.00
N VAL A 415 -24.07 56.91 10.74
CA VAL A 415 -25.30 57.62 10.35
C VAL A 415 -26.53 57.07 11.08
N TRP A 416 -26.66 55.76 11.23
CA TRP A 416 -27.77 55.16 12.01
C TRP A 416 -27.66 55.44 13.51
N SER A 417 -26.47 55.36 14.09
CA SER A 417 -26.23 55.69 15.50
C SER A 417 -26.59 57.14 15.80
N THR A 418 -26.22 58.06 14.90
CA THR A 418 -26.60 59.49 15.01
C THR A 418 -28.12 59.65 15.00
N LYS A 419 -28.81 59.04 14.02
CA LYS A 419 -30.29 59.07 13.94
C LYS A 419 -30.97 58.50 15.19
N ILE A 420 -30.42 57.43 15.78
CA ILE A 420 -30.94 56.84 17.02
C ILE A 420 -30.83 57.87 18.16
N THR A 421 -29.65 58.46 18.38
CA THR A 421 -29.49 59.48 19.43
C THR A 421 -30.38 60.72 19.22
N GLU A 422 -30.62 61.16 17.98
CA GLU A 422 -31.58 62.23 17.73
C GLU A 422 -33.05 61.82 18.00
N MET A 423 -33.41 60.55 17.83
CA MET A 423 -34.75 60.06 18.16
C MET A 423 -34.93 59.94 19.68
N GLU A 424 -33.94 59.38 20.38
CA GLU A 424 -33.90 59.31 21.86
C GLU A 424 -33.99 60.70 22.49
N GLU A 425 -33.28 61.70 21.96
CA GLU A 425 -33.32 63.07 22.51
C GLU A 425 -34.65 63.78 22.22
N ARG A 426 -35.30 63.50 21.07
CA ARG A 426 -36.68 63.96 20.79
C ARG A 426 -37.69 63.30 21.73
N GLU A 427 -37.56 62.00 21.96
CA GLU A 427 -38.43 61.26 22.88
C GLU A 427 -38.26 61.74 24.32
N LYS A 428 -37.02 61.90 24.80
CA LYS A 428 -36.73 62.43 26.13
C LYS A 428 -37.33 63.82 26.36
N LYS A 429 -37.28 64.71 25.37
CA LYS A 429 -37.94 66.03 25.42
C LYS A 429 -39.47 65.91 25.43
N ALA A 430 -40.03 64.97 24.66
CA ALA A 430 -41.47 64.69 24.67
C ALA A 430 -41.95 64.03 25.98
N VAL A 431 -41.08 63.31 26.69
CA VAL A 431 -41.31 62.78 28.04
C VAL A 431 -41.28 63.92 29.06
N GLN A 432 -40.24 64.76 29.11
CA GLN A 432 -40.20 65.91 30.04
C GLN A 432 -41.42 66.83 29.91
N VAL A 433 -41.89 67.12 28.69
CA VAL A 433 -43.10 67.94 28.46
C VAL A 433 -44.39 67.27 28.95
N LYS A 434 -44.44 65.93 29.00
CA LYS A 434 -45.52 65.18 29.66
C LYS A 434 -45.36 65.23 31.18
N ASP A 435 -44.16 65.03 31.71
CA ASP A 435 -43.89 64.98 33.14
C ASP A 435 -44.19 66.33 33.81
N GLU A 436 -43.73 67.45 33.25
CA GLU A 436 -44.13 68.79 33.72
C GLU A 436 -45.65 69.01 33.64
N LYS A 437 -46.33 68.38 32.67
CA LYS A 437 -47.79 68.48 32.53
C LYS A 437 -48.51 67.62 33.58
N ILE A 438 -47.94 66.48 33.95
CA ILE A 438 -48.39 65.65 35.08
C ILE A 438 -48.20 66.44 36.38
N GLU A 439 -47.02 66.98 36.66
CA GLU A 439 -46.74 67.80 37.85
C GLU A 439 -47.70 69.00 37.97
N ARG A 440 -47.97 69.72 36.87
CA ARG A 440 -48.97 70.81 36.86
C ARG A 440 -50.40 70.34 37.09
N LEU A 441 -50.76 69.15 36.61
CA LEU A 441 -52.08 68.55 36.85
C LEU A 441 -52.20 68.01 38.29
N GLU A 442 -51.13 67.46 38.85
CA GLU A 442 -51.04 67.02 40.26
C GLU A 442 -51.07 68.21 41.22
N GLU A 443 -50.43 69.33 40.89
CA GLU A 443 -50.52 70.56 41.68
C GLU A 443 -51.94 71.17 41.61
N GLN A 444 -52.62 71.07 40.46
CA GLN A 444 -54.04 71.42 40.34
C GLN A 444 -54.94 70.46 41.13
N LEU A 445 -54.69 69.15 41.06
CA LEU A 445 -55.42 68.13 41.81
C LEU A 445 -55.22 68.32 43.32
N GLY A 446 -54.00 68.60 43.77
CA GLY A 446 -53.67 68.90 45.16
C GLY A 446 -54.32 70.19 45.67
N LYS A 447 -54.43 71.23 44.82
CA LYS A 447 -55.19 72.45 45.15
C LYS A 447 -56.70 72.20 45.24
N LEU A 448 -57.25 71.32 44.40
CA LEU A 448 -58.66 70.91 44.48
C LEU A 448 -58.92 70.03 45.71
N MET A 449 -58.07 69.03 45.98
CA MET A 449 -58.15 68.21 47.20
C MET A 449 -57.99 69.09 48.46
N ALA A 450 -57.10 70.07 48.49
CA ALA A 450 -57.00 71.01 49.60
C ALA A 450 -58.22 71.94 49.75
N GLN A 451 -58.99 72.17 48.68
CA GLN A 451 -60.29 72.85 48.75
C GLN A 451 -61.41 71.92 49.25
N MET A 452 -61.29 70.60 49.05
CA MET A 452 -62.21 69.59 49.57
C MET A 452 -61.92 69.23 51.03
N ASP A 453 -60.65 69.06 51.42
CA ASP A 453 -60.18 68.81 52.79
C ASP A 453 -60.31 70.04 53.70
N GLY A 454 -60.26 71.25 53.13
CA GLY A 454 -60.70 72.47 53.81
C GLY A 454 -62.23 72.57 53.99
N GLY A 455 -62.96 71.63 53.37
CA GLY A 455 -64.41 71.58 53.18
C GLY A 455 -65.22 70.93 54.31
N GLU A 456 -64.72 70.93 55.53
CA GLU A 456 -65.56 71.03 56.73
C GLU A 456 -65.04 72.23 57.52
N SER A 457 -65.31 73.47 57.10
CA SER A 457 -66.56 73.97 56.49
C SER A 457 -66.71 73.87 54.95
N GLU A 458 -67.69 73.07 54.51
CA GLU A 458 -68.27 72.92 53.14
C GLU A 458 -67.35 72.47 51.97
N GLY A 459 -67.31 71.17 51.59
CA GLY A 459 -66.56 70.77 50.38
C GLY A 459 -66.32 69.32 49.90
N SER A 460 -67.05 68.26 50.32
CA SER A 460 -67.22 67.00 49.53
C SER A 460 -66.05 65.97 49.34
N GLU A 461 -66.32 64.72 49.74
CA GLU A 461 -65.79 63.41 49.24
C GLU A 461 -64.31 62.99 49.40
N LEU A 462 -64.09 61.67 49.58
CA LEU A 462 -62.79 61.02 49.83
C LEU A 462 -62.74 59.56 49.31
N LYS A 463 -61.50 59.08 49.00
CA LYS A 463 -61.01 57.67 48.82
C LYS A 463 -61.21 57.00 47.43
N GLU A 464 -60.34 56.09 46.96
CA GLU A 464 -59.24 55.31 47.61
C GLU A 464 -58.13 54.80 46.63
N GLU A 465 -56.83 54.82 47.04
CA GLU A 465 -55.73 53.81 46.83
C GLU A 465 -55.28 53.33 45.38
N VAL A 466 -54.08 52.76 45.05
CA VAL A 466 -52.78 52.39 45.75
C VAL A 466 -51.59 52.06 44.78
N LYS A 467 -50.33 52.47 45.11
CA LYS A 467 -48.94 51.91 44.86
C LYS A 467 -48.47 51.38 43.45
N ASP A 468 -47.19 51.05 43.14
CA ASP A 468 -45.85 51.08 43.82
C ASP A 468 -44.67 51.16 42.79
N GLY A 469 -43.40 51.39 43.23
CA GLY A 469 -42.17 51.10 42.45
C GLY A 469 -40.93 52.00 42.70
N THR A 470 -39.71 51.44 42.81
CA THR A 470 -38.45 52.21 43.13
C THR A 470 -37.16 51.52 42.63
N VAL A 471 -36.03 52.25 42.46
CA VAL A 471 -34.73 51.80 41.88
C VAL A 471 -33.49 52.32 42.67
N LEU A 472 -32.32 51.67 42.49
CA LEU A 472 -30.97 51.92 43.09
C LEU A 472 -30.22 53.16 42.53
N PRO A 473 -29.03 53.55 43.08
CA PRO A 473 -27.75 53.39 42.32
C PRO A 473 -26.42 53.23 43.16
N ILE A 474 -25.23 53.38 42.52
CA ILE A 474 -23.85 52.91 42.90
C ILE A 474 -22.73 53.97 42.63
N SER A 475 -21.53 53.91 43.26
CA SER A 475 -20.20 54.53 42.89
C SER A 475 -19.06 54.09 43.87
N ALA A 476 -17.75 54.45 43.82
CA ALA A 476 -16.65 54.59 42.80
C ALA A 476 -15.43 55.32 43.48
N ASP A 477 -14.12 55.31 43.10
CA ASP A 477 -13.18 54.40 42.39
C ASP A 477 -11.68 54.94 42.52
N SER A 478 -10.66 54.28 41.93
CA SER A 478 -9.20 54.62 41.76
C SER A 478 -8.19 54.34 42.91
N THR A 479 -6.88 53.95 42.80
CA THR A 479 -5.80 53.77 41.76
C THR A 479 -4.86 54.98 41.45
N THR A 480 -3.54 54.92 41.13
CA THR A 480 -2.39 53.93 41.17
C THR A 480 -0.99 54.63 40.95
N THR A 481 0.16 53.91 41.06
CA THR A 481 1.52 54.06 40.36
C THR A 481 2.81 53.89 41.24
N SER A 482 4.02 53.89 40.64
CA SER A 482 5.11 52.91 40.94
C SER A 482 6.60 53.31 40.63
N SER A 483 7.59 52.52 41.12
CA SER A 483 8.96 52.31 40.56
C SER A 483 9.83 51.34 41.44
N GLY A 484 11.04 50.90 41.02
CA GLY A 484 11.99 50.09 41.84
C GLY A 484 13.17 49.44 41.09
N SER A 485 14.14 48.78 41.79
CA SER A 485 15.26 48.01 41.18
C SER A 485 16.09 47.05 42.10
N GLU A 486 16.58 45.94 41.51
CA GLU A 486 17.82 45.13 41.75
C GLU A 486 18.19 44.43 43.10
N LYS A 487 17.83 43.13 43.19
CA LYS A 487 18.71 41.92 43.40
C LYS A 487 19.47 41.54 44.72
N ARG A 488 19.21 40.27 45.10
CA ARG A 488 20.09 39.18 45.64
C ARG A 488 20.60 39.20 47.10
N ASN A 489 20.02 38.34 47.95
CA ASN A 489 20.58 37.00 48.28
C ASN A 489 19.64 36.16 49.19
N GLY A 490 19.90 34.85 49.30
CA GLY A 490 19.33 33.98 50.35
C GLY A 490 18.19 33.06 49.90
N GLY A 491 18.27 31.77 50.28
CA GLY A 491 17.29 30.75 49.90
C GLY A 491 16.09 30.65 50.85
N ILE A 492 14.99 30.07 50.34
CA ILE A 492 13.77 29.79 51.10
C ILE A 492 13.86 28.41 51.75
N ILE A 493 13.59 28.33 53.05
CA ILE A 493 13.18 27.10 53.75
C ILE A 493 11.69 27.27 54.07
N LEU A 494 10.88 26.26 53.79
CA LEU A 494 9.47 26.21 54.23
C LEU A 494 9.28 25.26 55.41
N VAL A 495 8.29 25.60 56.23
CA VAL A 495 8.13 25.14 57.61
C VAL A 495 7.39 23.79 57.69
N SER A 496 7.72 23.00 58.71
CA SER A 496 6.74 22.13 59.36
C SER A 496 6.83 22.30 60.87
N ALA A 497 5.68 22.23 61.54
CA ALA A 497 5.44 22.46 62.96
C ALA A 497 5.03 21.14 63.65
N SER A 498 5.17 20.92 64.96
CA SER A 498 5.87 21.64 66.04
C SER A 498 6.12 20.65 67.20
N THR A 499 7.08 20.94 68.08
CA THR A 499 7.43 20.07 69.23
C THR A 499 6.58 20.32 70.48
N ILE A 500 6.11 19.25 71.14
CA ILE A 500 5.64 19.11 72.54
C ILE A 500 5.18 17.63 72.70
N LEU A 501 5.44 16.85 73.75
CA LEU A 501 6.00 17.09 75.10
C LEU A 501 6.97 15.94 75.53
N LEU A 502 7.32 15.87 76.82
CA LEU A 502 8.39 15.06 77.43
C LEU A 502 7.96 13.71 78.04
N GLU A 503 8.97 12.89 78.37
CA GLU A 503 9.00 11.82 79.40
C GLU A 503 8.04 10.62 79.30
N VAL A 504 8.59 9.42 79.05
CA VAL A 504 8.92 8.41 80.09
C VAL A 504 10.02 7.48 79.52
N GLU A 505 11.06 7.17 80.31
CA GLU A 505 12.11 6.23 79.91
C GLU A 505 11.72 4.76 80.19
N THR A 506 11.20 4.04 79.18
CA THR A 506 11.08 2.57 79.23
C THR A 506 11.56 1.92 77.93
N THR A 507 12.85 1.57 77.92
CA THR A 507 13.52 0.52 77.12
C THR A 507 12.68 -0.20 76.04
N ILE A 508 12.70 0.32 74.80
CA ILE A 508 12.43 -0.48 73.60
C ILE A 508 13.58 -0.22 72.60
N ASP A 509 14.31 -1.27 72.27
CA ASP A 509 15.55 -1.21 71.48
C ASP A 509 15.27 -1.08 69.97
N GLN A 510 14.93 0.13 69.52
CA GLN A 510 14.53 0.41 68.13
C GLN A 510 15.71 0.55 67.15
N LYS A 511 16.62 -0.42 67.14
CA LYS A 511 17.70 -0.50 66.15
C LYS A 511 17.56 -1.63 65.12
N GLU A 512 16.62 -2.55 65.32
CA GLU A 512 16.52 -3.79 64.55
C GLU A 512 15.12 -4.05 63.95
N THR A 513 14.83 -3.50 62.77
CA THR A 513 13.61 -3.81 62.01
C THR A 513 13.93 -4.34 60.61
N MET A 514 14.49 -3.51 59.72
CA MET A 514 14.79 -3.92 58.33
C MET A 514 15.83 -5.05 58.22
N GLU A 515 16.80 -5.12 59.12
CA GLU A 515 17.81 -6.18 59.09
C GLU A 515 17.27 -7.56 59.50
N LYS A 516 16.23 -7.59 60.36
CA LYS A 516 15.56 -8.82 60.83
C LYS A 516 14.51 -9.39 59.87
N LEU A 517 14.02 -8.62 58.89
CA LEU A 517 13.11 -9.14 57.87
C LEU A 517 13.76 -10.30 57.11
N PRO A 518 13.13 -11.47 56.96
CA PRO A 518 13.61 -12.54 56.09
C PRO A 518 13.74 -12.10 54.62
N ASP A 519 14.69 -12.69 53.88
CA ASP A 519 14.95 -12.32 52.47
C ASP A 519 13.72 -12.42 51.57
N HIS A 520 12.80 -13.35 51.82
CA HIS A 520 11.58 -13.49 51.02
C HIS A 520 10.66 -12.25 51.13
N LEU A 521 10.55 -11.63 52.32
CA LEU A 521 9.76 -10.40 52.48
C LEU A 521 10.44 -9.20 51.79
N VAL A 522 11.77 -9.13 51.85
CA VAL A 522 12.53 -8.11 51.11
C VAL A 522 12.38 -8.30 49.59
N TRP A 523 12.31 -9.56 49.13
CA TRP A 523 11.99 -9.92 47.75
C TRP A 523 10.61 -9.41 47.31
N ASP A 524 9.55 -9.63 48.10
CA ASP A 524 8.21 -9.13 47.79
C ASP A 524 8.11 -7.60 47.89
N ILE A 525 8.87 -6.94 48.78
CA ILE A 525 9.02 -5.47 48.75
C ILE A 525 9.62 -5.02 47.41
N PHE A 526 10.72 -5.62 46.97
CA PHE A 526 11.39 -5.26 45.72
C PHE A 526 10.54 -5.53 44.47
N LYS A 527 9.65 -6.52 44.53
CA LYS A 527 8.70 -6.91 43.46
C LYS A 527 7.63 -5.84 43.22
N ASN A 528 7.28 -5.07 44.25
CA ASN A 528 6.33 -3.95 44.17
C ASN A 528 6.99 -2.62 43.73
N LEU A 529 8.33 -2.57 43.62
CA LEU A 529 9.06 -1.41 43.12
C LEU A 529 9.07 -1.39 41.58
N HIS A 530 8.02 -0.81 41.00
CA HIS A 530 7.84 -0.73 39.55
C HIS A 530 8.75 0.32 38.85
N LYS A 531 9.31 1.29 39.59
CA LYS A 531 10.26 2.27 39.05
C LYS A 531 11.69 1.78 39.20
N THR A 532 12.45 1.86 38.11
CA THR A 532 13.87 1.48 38.08
C THR A 532 14.72 2.32 39.03
N ASP A 533 14.42 3.61 39.20
CA ASP A 533 15.25 4.55 39.96
C ASP A 533 15.10 4.37 41.48
N ASP A 534 13.89 4.14 41.97
CA ASP A 534 13.62 3.74 43.36
C ASP A 534 14.38 2.44 43.69
N ARG A 535 14.31 1.46 42.77
CA ARG A 535 14.99 0.17 42.89
C ARG A 535 16.51 0.27 42.80
N ASN A 536 17.04 1.18 41.97
CA ASN A 536 18.47 1.50 41.91
C ASN A 536 18.95 2.09 43.24
N SER A 537 18.20 3.07 43.78
CA SER A 537 18.47 3.74 45.05
C SER A 537 18.47 2.76 46.22
N LEU A 538 17.53 1.81 46.24
CA LEU A 538 17.49 0.75 47.25
C LEU A 538 18.63 -0.27 47.07
N SER A 539 19.05 -0.56 45.83
CA SER A 539 20.17 -1.49 45.58
C SER A 539 21.53 -0.98 46.08
N VAL A 540 21.70 0.34 46.28
CA VAL A 540 22.95 0.93 46.79
C VAL A 540 22.95 1.20 48.30
N SER A 541 21.83 1.01 49.00
CA SER A 541 21.73 1.36 50.42
C SER A 541 22.47 0.38 51.35
N CYS A 542 22.52 -0.92 51.01
CA CYS A 542 23.32 -1.91 51.74
C CYS A 542 23.72 -3.11 50.89
N LYS A 543 24.76 -3.86 51.32
CA LYS A 543 25.27 -5.04 50.58
C LYS A 543 24.22 -6.14 50.38
N ARG A 544 23.31 -6.33 51.34
CA ARG A 544 22.22 -7.31 51.27
C ARG A 544 21.18 -6.95 50.21
N PHE A 545 20.83 -5.67 50.10
CA PHE A 545 19.90 -5.20 49.06
C PHE A 545 20.54 -5.19 47.68
N TYR A 546 21.85 -4.92 47.60
CA TYR A 546 22.64 -5.11 46.39
C TYR A 546 22.59 -6.56 45.88
N SER A 547 22.83 -7.57 46.73
CA SER A 547 22.77 -8.98 46.32
C SER A 547 21.36 -9.45 45.95
N LEU A 548 20.33 -9.09 46.74
CA LEU A 548 18.94 -9.45 46.43
C LEU A 548 18.43 -8.80 45.13
N ASP A 549 18.87 -7.57 44.81
CA ASP A 549 18.55 -6.95 43.53
C ASP A 549 19.26 -7.65 42.36
N ASN A 550 20.53 -8.00 42.52
CA ASN A 550 21.32 -8.73 41.52
C ASN A 550 20.67 -10.06 41.12
N GLU A 551 20.14 -10.81 42.09
CA GLU A 551 19.45 -12.08 41.85
C GLU A 551 18.04 -11.91 41.28
N GLN A 552 17.28 -10.92 41.73
CA GLN A 552 15.87 -10.76 41.34
C GLN A 552 15.69 -9.97 40.03
N ARG A 553 16.61 -9.08 39.65
CA ARG A 553 16.41 -8.16 38.52
C ARG A 553 16.48 -8.89 37.17
N ARG A 554 15.31 -9.15 36.59
CA ARG A 554 15.13 -9.82 35.28
C ARG A 554 15.07 -8.87 34.08
N SER A 555 14.82 -7.57 34.30
CA SER A 555 14.67 -6.58 33.24
C SER A 555 15.69 -5.44 33.39
N LEU A 556 16.31 -5.03 32.29
CA LEU A 556 17.25 -3.92 32.24
C LEU A 556 17.00 -3.05 30.99
N ARG A 557 17.00 -1.73 31.17
CA ARG A 557 16.97 -0.73 30.10
C ARG A 557 18.33 -0.03 30.03
N ILE A 558 18.87 0.09 28.82
CA ILE A 558 20.20 0.62 28.53
C ILE A 558 20.04 1.80 27.57
N GLY A 559 20.55 2.96 27.98
CA GLY A 559 20.59 4.18 27.15
C GLY A 559 21.93 4.37 26.44
N CYS A 560 22.07 5.53 25.79
CA CYS A 560 23.38 6.02 25.33
C CYS A 560 24.28 6.41 26.51
N GLY A 561 25.61 6.38 26.30
CA GLY A 561 26.61 6.76 27.31
C GLY A 561 27.38 5.61 27.99
N LEU A 562 27.12 4.35 27.64
CA LEU A 562 28.00 3.24 28.06
C LEU A 562 29.35 3.32 27.33
N VAL A 563 30.43 3.68 28.04
CA VAL A 563 31.78 3.78 27.47
C VAL A 563 32.82 3.16 28.42
N PRO A 564 33.57 2.12 28.02
CA PRO A 564 33.36 1.29 26.82
C PRO A 564 32.08 0.44 26.93
N ALA A 565 31.28 0.40 25.86
CA ALA A 565 30.03 -0.37 25.85
C ALA A 565 30.22 -1.88 26.12
N PRO A 566 31.24 -2.58 25.57
CA PRO A 566 31.46 -4.01 25.82
C PRO A 566 31.75 -4.34 27.28
N ASP A 567 32.66 -3.61 27.92
CA ASP A 567 33.08 -3.86 29.31
C ASP A 567 31.98 -3.53 30.33
N ALA A 568 31.23 -2.46 30.06
CA ALA A 568 30.09 -2.08 30.88
C ALA A 568 28.93 -3.08 30.73
N LEU A 569 28.67 -3.60 29.52
CA LEU A 569 27.72 -4.70 29.31
C LEU A 569 28.15 -5.98 30.03
N LEU A 570 29.41 -6.39 29.89
CA LEU A 570 29.94 -7.57 30.59
C LEU A 570 29.79 -7.43 32.11
N SER A 571 30.02 -6.22 32.64
CA SER A 571 29.83 -5.90 34.06
C SER A 571 28.36 -5.95 34.47
N LEU A 572 27.43 -5.47 33.63
CA LEU A 572 25.99 -5.56 33.86
C LEU A 572 25.48 -7.01 33.80
N CYS A 573 25.94 -7.83 32.86
CA CYS A 573 25.58 -9.25 32.76
C CYS A 573 26.11 -10.05 33.97
N LYS A 574 27.34 -9.75 34.44
CA LYS A 574 27.89 -10.32 35.68
C LYS A 574 27.14 -9.87 36.93
N ARG A 575 26.65 -8.62 36.96
CA ARG A 575 25.84 -8.09 38.07
C ARG A 575 24.44 -8.71 38.11
N PHE A 576 23.83 -8.96 36.94
CA PHE A 576 22.46 -9.43 36.82
C PHE A 576 22.39 -10.76 36.05
N PRO A 577 22.77 -11.90 36.66
CA PRO A 577 22.83 -13.19 35.98
C PRO A 577 21.46 -13.73 35.50
N ASN A 578 20.37 -13.23 36.10
CA ASN A 578 19.00 -13.66 35.81
C ASN A 578 18.26 -12.76 34.81
N LEU A 579 18.97 -11.95 34.00
CA LEU A 579 18.33 -11.14 32.95
C LEU A 579 17.59 -12.01 31.93
N SER A 580 16.30 -11.71 31.76
CA SER A 580 15.45 -12.28 30.71
C SER A 580 14.97 -11.21 29.72
N LYS A 581 14.86 -9.94 30.14
CA LYS A 581 14.45 -8.81 29.30
C LYS A 581 15.54 -7.74 29.23
N VAL A 582 16.00 -7.43 28.02
CA VAL A 582 16.94 -6.33 27.79
C VAL A 582 16.39 -5.38 26.71
N GLU A 583 16.38 -4.09 27.01
CA GLU A 583 16.03 -3.03 26.08
C GLU A 583 17.23 -2.08 25.92
N ILE A 584 17.68 -1.89 24.68
CA ILE A 584 18.84 -1.05 24.34
C ILE A 584 18.37 0.09 23.44
N VAL A 585 18.62 1.33 23.84
CA VAL A 585 18.05 2.53 23.21
C VAL A 585 19.13 3.60 22.98
N TYR A 586 19.49 3.82 21.72
CA TYR A 586 20.43 4.87 21.28
C TYR A 586 19.73 6.09 20.65
N SER A 587 18.47 6.35 21.00
CA SER A 587 17.74 7.54 20.57
C SER A 587 18.48 8.81 21.03
N GLY A 588 18.80 9.71 20.09
CA GLY A 588 19.55 10.93 20.40
C GLY A 588 21.05 10.71 20.66
N TRP A 589 21.61 9.54 20.32
CA TRP A 589 23.06 9.33 20.36
C TRP A 589 23.80 10.33 19.44
N MET A 590 24.98 10.75 19.90
CA MET A 590 25.91 11.63 19.20
C MET A 590 27.32 11.05 19.35
N SER A 591 28.19 11.22 18.36
CA SER A 591 29.57 10.69 18.38
C SER A 591 30.38 11.06 19.63
N LYS A 592 30.13 12.24 20.22
CA LYS A 592 30.73 12.71 21.48
C LYS A 592 30.32 11.92 22.74
N LEU A 593 29.31 11.05 22.66
CA LEU A 593 28.85 10.17 23.74
C LEU A 593 29.52 8.78 23.71
N GLY A 594 30.64 8.65 22.97
CA GLY A 594 31.37 7.40 22.79
C GLY A 594 30.75 6.49 21.71
N LYS A 595 31.40 5.35 21.46
CA LYS A 595 30.94 4.38 20.46
C LYS A 595 29.58 3.78 20.85
N GLN A 596 28.70 3.62 19.86
CA GLN A 596 27.47 2.85 20.00
C GLN A 596 27.78 1.35 20.18
N LEU A 597 26.79 0.56 20.62
CA LEU A 597 26.87 -0.90 20.60
C LEU A 597 27.02 -1.45 19.18
N ASP A 598 27.89 -2.44 19.01
CA ASP A 598 28.21 -3.13 17.76
C ASP A 598 27.94 -4.65 17.86
N ASP A 599 28.34 -5.40 16.83
CA ASP A 599 28.13 -6.85 16.73
C ASP A 599 28.84 -7.64 17.84
N GLN A 600 30.05 -7.21 18.25
CA GLN A 600 30.80 -7.81 19.35
C GLN A 600 30.08 -7.62 20.69
N GLY A 601 29.41 -6.47 20.86
CA GLY A 601 28.52 -6.21 21.99
C GLY A 601 27.32 -7.15 22.08
N LEU A 602 26.72 -7.54 20.94
CA LEU A 602 25.67 -8.57 20.93
C LEU A 602 26.22 -9.98 21.20
N LEU A 603 27.43 -10.30 20.74
CA LEU A 603 28.09 -11.57 21.09
C LEU A 603 28.30 -11.70 22.61
N LEU A 604 28.74 -10.65 23.29
CA LEU A 604 28.85 -10.64 24.75
C LEU A 604 27.49 -10.81 25.42
N LEU A 605 26.43 -10.18 24.89
CA LEU A 605 25.08 -10.31 25.43
C LEU A 605 24.53 -11.74 25.27
N SER A 606 24.67 -12.38 24.11
CA SER A 606 24.18 -13.76 23.90
C SER A 606 24.97 -14.80 24.68
N THR A 607 26.30 -14.63 24.81
CA THR A 607 27.18 -15.56 25.55
C THR A 607 27.09 -15.45 27.08
N ASN A 608 26.49 -14.38 27.63
CA ASN A 608 26.31 -14.23 29.07
C ASN A 608 24.83 -14.39 29.48
N CYS A 609 23.88 -13.79 28.75
CA CYS A 609 22.46 -13.78 29.10
C CYS A 609 21.69 -15.02 28.59
N HIS A 610 22.09 -16.21 29.04
CA HIS A 610 21.46 -17.50 28.69
C HIS A 610 19.97 -17.65 29.09
N SER A 611 19.39 -16.66 29.76
CA SER A 611 17.97 -16.59 30.14
C SER A 611 17.16 -15.54 29.37
N LEU A 612 17.75 -14.88 28.37
CA LEU A 612 17.11 -13.88 27.52
C LEU A 612 15.87 -14.46 26.79
N SER A 613 14.70 -13.92 27.15
CA SER A 613 13.40 -14.16 26.52
C SER A 613 12.95 -12.98 25.66
N ASP A 614 13.38 -11.76 25.99
CA ASP A 614 12.91 -10.52 25.37
C ASP A 614 14.08 -9.58 25.07
N LEU A 615 14.30 -9.26 23.79
CA LEU A 615 15.29 -8.28 23.37
C LEU A 615 14.65 -7.17 22.52
N THR A 616 14.90 -5.93 22.91
CA THR A 616 14.54 -4.73 22.13
C THR A 616 15.81 -3.95 21.79
N LEU A 617 16.05 -3.71 20.50
CA LEU A 617 17.15 -2.92 19.97
C LEU A 617 16.59 -1.69 19.25
N SER A 618 16.81 -0.50 19.80
CA SER A 618 16.26 0.76 19.31
C SER A 618 17.36 1.75 18.93
N TYR A 619 17.29 2.29 17.70
CA TYR A 619 18.28 3.18 17.08
C TYR A 619 19.69 2.58 16.99
N CYS A 620 19.79 1.25 16.90
CA CYS A 620 21.07 0.54 16.88
C CYS A 620 21.66 0.49 15.46
N THR A 621 22.34 1.57 15.06
CA THR A 621 22.84 1.79 13.69
C THR A 621 24.08 0.99 13.28
N PHE A 622 24.91 0.56 14.25
CA PHE A 622 26.15 -0.20 14.01
C PHE A 622 25.98 -1.73 14.09
N ILE A 623 24.79 -2.24 14.41
CA ILE A 623 24.52 -3.70 14.49
C ILE A 623 24.11 -4.22 13.11
N THR A 624 24.72 -5.32 12.69
CA THR A 624 24.53 -5.97 11.38
C THR A 624 23.90 -7.36 11.49
N ASP A 625 23.73 -8.03 10.36
CA ASP A 625 23.35 -9.45 10.29
C ASP A 625 24.31 -10.39 11.03
N VAL A 626 25.58 -10.00 11.23
CA VAL A 626 26.55 -10.77 12.03
C VAL A 626 26.21 -10.68 13.51
N GLY A 627 26.01 -9.46 14.03
CA GLY A 627 25.64 -9.24 15.44
C GLY A 627 24.33 -9.91 15.80
N ILE A 628 23.30 -9.77 14.96
CA ILE A 628 22.00 -10.40 15.24
C ILE A 628 22.06 -11.93 15.12
N ARG A 629 22.92 -12.49 14.26
CA ARG A 629 23.13 -13.95 14.17
C ARG A 629 23.66 -14.55 15.47
N HIS A 630 24.41 -13.81 16.29
CA HIS A 630 24.84 -14.31 17.61
C HIS A 630 23.66 -14.61 18.55
N LEU A 631 22.51 -13.96 18.36
CA LEU A 631 21.28 -14.24 19.11
C LEU A 631 20.65 -15.61 18.79
N SER A 632 21.05 -16.28 17.69
CA SER A 632 20.58 -17.65 17.37
C SER A 632 20.91 -18.67 18.47
N SER A 633 21.89 -18.38 19.32
CA SER A 633 22.23 -19.16 20.52
C SER A 633 21.23 -18.98 21.68
N CYS A 634 20.44 -17.90 21.70
CA CYS A 634 19.47 -17.58 22.75
C CYS A 634 18.18 -18.41 22.59
N THR A 635 18.25 -19.73 22.79
CA THR A 635 17.14 -20.69 22.57
C THR A 635 15.86 -20.44 23.38
N LYS A 636 15.86 -19.50 24.33
CA LYS A 636 14.69 -19.04 25.10
C LYS A 636 14.03 -17.77 24.52
N LEU A 637 14.62 -17.13 23.52
CA LEU A 637 14.14 -15.85 22.97
C LEU A 637 12.74 -16.00 22.37
N SER A 638 11.77 -15.34 22.99
CA SER A 638 10.35 -15.31 22.62
C SER A 638 9.89 -13.97 22.04
N SER A 639 10.59 -12.86 22.34
CA SER A 639 10.35 -11.54 21.75
C SER A 639 11.61 -10.90 21.22
N LEU A 640 11.56 -10.44 19.97
CA LEU A 640 12.60 -9.64 19.32
C LEU A 640 11.97 -8.39 18.72
N LYS A 641 12.49 -7.21 19.09
CA LYS A 641 11.99 -5.91 18.61
C LYS A 641 13.14 -5.08 18.05
N LEU A 642 13.12 -4.84 16.74
CA LEU A 642 14.12 -4.06 16.02
C LEU A 642 13.48 -2.72 15.59
N ASN A 643 13.89 -1.63 16.23
CA ASN A 643 13.37 -0.29 15.98
C ASN A 643 14.49 0.58 15.41
N PHE A 644 14.42 0.93 14.12
CA PHE A 644 15.47 1.64 13.39
C PHE A 644 16.84 0.95 13.49
N ALA A 645 16.93 -0.27 12.95
CA ALA A 645 18.17 -1.04 12.80
C ALA A 645 18.55 -1.14 11.31
N PRO A 646 19.09 -0.06 10.68
CA PRO A 646 19.21 0.05 9.22
C PRO A 646 20.22 -0.89 8.57
N ARG A 647 21.16 -1.46 9.32
CA ARG A 647 22.18 -2.41 8.79
C ARG A 647 21.76 -3.88 8.88
N ILE A 648 20.55 -4.17 9.38
CA ILE A 648 20.01 -5.53 9.47
C ILE A 648 19.12 -5.80 8.26
N THR A 649 19.27 -6.99 7.66
CA THR A 649 18.55 -7.43 6.46
C THR A 649 17.68 -8.65 6.77
N GLY A 650 16.94 -9.14 5.76
CA GLY A 650 16.18 -10.38 5.88
C GLY A 650 17.06 -11.61 6.19
N CYS A 651 18.35 -11.59 5.83
CA CYS A 651 19.30 -12.66 6.13
C CYS A 651 19.65 -12.74 7.63
N GLY A 652 19.74 -11.59 8.31
CA GLY A 652 19.86 -11.54 9.77
C GLY A 652 18.59 -12.01 10.48
N VAL A 653 17.42 -11.57 10.02
CA VAL A 653 16.12 -12.02 10.56
C VAL A 653 15.93 -13.53 10.39
N LEU A 654 16.26 -14.08 9.21
CA LEU A 654 16.27 -15.53 8.96
C LEU A 654 17.25 -16.27 9.87
N SER A 655 18.46 -15.73 10.07
CA SER A 655 19.47 -16.32 10.98
C SER A 655 18.94 -16.45 12.41
N VAL A 656 18.15 -15.47 12.90
CA VAL A 656 17.47 -15.57 14.20
C VAL A 656 16.33 -16.58 14.16
N ALA A 657 15.48 -16.56 13.12
CA ALA A 657 14.33 -17.45 13.00
C ALA A 657 14.71 -18.94 13.07
N VAL A 658 15.84 -19.31 12.44
CA VAL A 658 16.38 -20.68 12.42
C VAL A 658 16.86 -21.16 13.80
N GLY A 659 17.48 -20.29 14.60
CA GLY A 659 17.96 -20.62 15.94
C GLY A 659 16.89 -20.48 17.03
N CYS A 660 16.21 -19.34 17.07
CA CYS A 660 15.22 -18.97 18.07
C CYS A 660 13.83 -19.51 17.73
N LYS A 661 13.70 -20.84 17.63
CA LYS A 661 12.46 -21.57 17.27
C LYS A 661 11.28 -21.37 18.24
N LYS A 662 11.42 -20.52 19.26
CA LYS A 662 10.37 -20.12 20.23
C LYS A 662 9.95 -18.65 20.08
N LEU A 663 10.40 -17.96 19.04
CA LEU A 663 10.09 -16.54 18.80
C LEU A 663 8.61 -16.34 18.47
N LYS A 664 7.85 -15.80 19.44
CA LYS A 664 6.41 -15.51 19.33
C LYS A 664 6.12 -14.10 18.87
N ILE A 665 6.99 -13.15 19.19
CA ILE A 665 6.79 -11.73 18.95
C ILE A 665 7.96 -11.20 18.10
N LEU A 666 7.66 -10.68 16.91
CA LEU A 666 8.62 -10.04 16.03
C LEU A 666 8.16 -8.63 15.66
N HIS A 667 8.89 -7.61 16.11
CA HIS A 667 8.67 -6.22 15.70
C HIS A 667 9.82 -5.76 14.80
N LEU A 668 9.49 -5.25 13.61
CA LEU A 668 10.38 -4.65 12.63
C LEU A 668 9.87 -3.25 12.31
N ILE A 669 10.43 -2.23 12.96
CA ILE A 669 10.02 -0.83 12.80
C ILE A 669 11.17 -0.07 12.13
N ARG A 670 10.92 0.54 10.97
CA ARG A 670 11.89 1.30 10.16
C ARG A 670 13.18 0.52 9.86
N CYS A 671 13.09 -0.81 9.69
CA CYS A 671 14.21 -1.68 9.32
C CYS A 671 14.34 -1.71 7.78
N LEU A 672 14.92 -0.63 7.23
CA LEU A 672 14.83 -0.29 5.81
C LEU A 672 15.36 -1.35 4.83
N ASN A 673 16.36 -2.15 5.24
CA ASN A 673 17.05 -3.13 4.40
C ASN A 673 16.53 -4.58 4.58
N VAL A 674 15.44 -4.79 5.33
CA VAL A 674 14.76 -6.10 5.39
C VAL A 674 13.93 -6.27 4.11
N ALA A 675 14.54 -6.87 3.09
CA ALA A 675 13.95 -7.06 1.75
C ALA A 675 13.93 -8.50 1.22
N SER A 676 14.68 -9.44 1.82
CA SER A 676 14.37 -10.86 1.62
C SER A 676 13.04 -11.19 2.29
N VAL A 677 12.34 -12.17 1.73
CA VAL A 677 11.02 -12.66 2.13
C VAL A 677 11.07 -14.10 2.68
N GLU A 678 12.25 -14.73 2.64
CA GLU A 678 12.47 -16.13 3.03
C GLU A 678 12.20 -16.35 4.52
N TRP A 679 12.43 -15.33 5.35
CA TRP A 679 12.12 -15.37 6.79
C TRP A 679 10.60 -15.39 7.06
N LEU A 680 9.77 -14.74 6.23
CA LEU A 680 8.30 -14.84 6.34
C LEU A 680 7.83 -16.27 6.03
N GLU A 681 8.39 -16.89 4.98
CA GLU A 681 8.10 -18.28 4.63
C GLU A 681 8.60 -19.26 5.72
N TYR A 682 9.76 -18.97 6.34
CA TYR A 682 10.30 -19.78 7.43
C TYR A 682 9.43 -19.67 8.70
N PHE A 683 9.01 -18.48 9.12
CA PHE A 683 8.02 -18.35 10.21
C PHE A 683 6.68 -19.00 9.86
N GLY A 684 6.28 -18.95 8.58
CA GLY A 684 5.15 -19.70 8.06
C GLY A 684 5.24 -21.20 8.35
N LYS A 685 6.40 -21.80 8.11
CA LYS A 685 6.70 -23.22 8.39
C LYS A 685 6.89 -23.56 9.87
N LEU A 686 7.22 -22.59 10.73
CA LEU A 686 7.35 -22.81 12.18
C LEU A 686 6.01 -22.79 12.92
N GLU A 687 5.05 -21.99 12.47
CA GLU A 687 3.76 -21.76 13.13
C GLU A 687 3.86 -21.36 14.62
N VAL A 688 4.86 -20.59 15.02
CA VAL A 688 5.07 -20.15 16.43
C VAL A 688 4.73 -18.68 16.68
N LEU A 689 4.49 -17.90 15.63
CA LEU A 689 4.37 -16.45 15.71
C LEU A 689 2.95 -16.04 16.18
N GLU A 690 2.87 -15.33 17.30
CA GLU A 690 1.63 -14.80 17.89
C GLU A 690 1.46 -13.30 17.62
N GLU A 691 2.55 -12.53 17.51
CA GLU A 691 2.52 -11.09 17.22
C GLU A 691 3.54 -10.71 16.15
N LEU A 692 3.07 -10.09 15.07
CA LEU A 692 3.89 -9.54 14.00
C LEU A 692 3.60 -8.06 13.83
N CYS A 693 4.62 -7.22 14.02
CA CYS A 693 4.54 -5.79 13.77
C CYS A 693 5.60 -5.41 12.73
N ILE A 694 5.19 -4.99 11.54
CA ILE A 694 6.08 -4.45 10.51
C ILE A 694 5.63 -3.03 10.20
N LYS A 695 6.49 -2.04 10.44
CA LYS A 695 6.18 -0.63 10.20
C LYS A 695 7.29 0.03 9.40
N ASN A 696 6.95 0.72 8.32
CA ASN A 696 7.86 1.53 7.50
C ASN A 696 9.13 0.75 7.03
N CYS A 697 8.97 -0.52 6.66
CA CYS A 697 10.05 -1.37 6.16
C CYS A 697 9.93 -1.54 4.64
N ARG A 698 10.73 -0.76 3.88
CA ARG A 698 10.61 -0.58 2.42
C ARG A 698 10.76 -1.85 1.57
N GLY A 699 11.30 -2.93 2.15
CA GLY A 699 11.51 -4.20 1.46
C GLY A 699 10.40 -5.24 1.65
N VAL A 700 9.32 -4.93 2.36
CA VAL A 700 8.21 -5.88 2.63
C VAL A 700 6.89 -5.29 2.15
N GLY A 701 6.24 -5.94 1.19
CA GLY A 701 4.93 -5.58 0.70
C GLY A 701 3.78 -6.41 1.30
N GLU A 702 2.56 -5.92 1.12
CA GLU A 702 1.32 -6.59 1.55
C GLU A 702 1.17 -7.97 0.91
N GLY A 703 1.60 -8.10 -0.35
CA GLY A 703 1.63 -9.36 -1.11
C GLY A 703 2.65 -10.37 -0.61
N ASP A 704 3.59 -9.97 0.25
CA ASP A 704 4.58 -10.85 0.88
C ASP A 704 4.06 -11.48 2.17
N LEU A 705 3.14 -10.82 2.89
CA LEU A 705 2.54 -11.34 4.13
C LEU A 705 1.78 -12.67 3.89
N VAL A 706 1.33 -12.92 2.66
CA VAL A 706 0.73 -14.21 2.25
C VAL A 706 1.71 -15.37 2.45
N LYS A 707 3.04 -15.13 2.40
CA LYS A 707 4.08 -16.15 2.60
C LYS A 707 4.13 -16.72 4.03
N LEU A 708 3.43 -16.10 5.00
CA LEU A 708 3.20 -16.66 6.33
C LEU A 708 2.33 -17.93 6.32
N GLY A 709 1.66 -18.26 5.21
CA GLY A 709 1.09 -19.60 4.97
C GLY A 709 0.14 -20.09 6.08
N THR A 710 0.54 -21.13 6.82
CA THR A 710 -0.24 -21.69 7.93
C THR A 710 -0.03 -20.98 9.27
N SER A 711 1.04 -20.19 9.45
CA SER A 711 1.30 -19.46 10.70
C SER A 711 0.24 -18.39 11.02
N TRP A 712 -0.58 -18.00 10.04
CA TRP A 712 -1.80 -17.23 10.27
C TRP A 712 -2.75 -17.88 11.29
N ARG A 713 -2.69 -19.21 11.49
CA ARG A 713 -3.47 -19.94 12.51
C ARG A 713 -3.10 -19.58 13.95
N LYS A 714 -1.86 -19.17 14.21
CA LYS A 714 -1.38 -18.82 15.56
C LYS A 714 -1.17 -17.31 15.77
N LEU A 715 -1.20 -16.53 14.70
CA LEU A 715 -1.08 -15.09 14.78
C LEU A 715 -2.33 -14.49 15.45
N ARG A 716 -2.12 -13.76 16.54
CA ARG A 716 -3.15 -13.08 17.36
C ARG A 716 -3.14 -11.57 17.16
N VAL A 717 -2.00 -10.99 16.79
CA VAL A 717 -1.84 -9.55 16.54
C VAL A 717 -1.05 -9.34 15.25
N LEU A 718 -1.66 -8.64 14.29
CA LEU A 718 -0.99 -8.14 13.09
C LEU A 718 -0.98 -6.61 13.12
N LYS A 719 0.20 -6.00 12.99
CA LYS A 719 0.35 -4.56 12.73
C LYS A 719 1.21 -4.36 11.49
N PHE A 720 0.66 -3.77 10.44
CA PHE A 720 1.35 -3.51 9.18
C PHE A 720 1.18 -2.04 8.78
N GLU A 721 2.30 -1.35 8.53
CA GLU A 721 2.31 0.09 8.19
C GLU A 721 3.29 0.34 7.05
N VAL A 722 2.79 0.92 5.96
CA VAL A 722 3.56 1.35 4.80
C VAL A 722 3.91 2.84 4.96
N ASP A 723 5.13 3.21 4.57
CA ASP A 723 5.57 4.61 4.54
C ASP A 723 4.82 5.33 3.41
N ALA A 724 4.09 6.41 3.73
CA ALA A 724 3.23 7.11 2.78
C ALA A 724 3.99 7.62 1.53
N ASN A 725 5.29 7.88 1.66
CA ASN A 725 6.17 8.29 0.54
C ASN A 725 6.47 7.14 -0.43
N TYR A 726 6.15 5.89 -0.06
CA TYR A 726 6.42 4.66 -0.79
C TYR A 726 5.13 3.92 -1.19
N ARG A 727 4.00 4.62 -1.26
CA ARG A 727 2.73 4.12 -1.84
C ARG A 727 2.89 3.59 -3.29
N SER A 728 3.94 4.02 -4.00
CA SER A 728 4.36 3.50 -5.31
C SER A 728 5.16 2.18 -5.24
N MET A 729 5.00 1.39 -4.17
CA MET A 729 5.65 0.08 -4.03
C MET A 729 5.07 -0.92 -5.04
N LYS A 730 5.72 -1.00 -6.21
CA LYS A 730 5.58 -2.00 -7.28
C LYS A 730 4.15 -2.52 -7.50
N VAL A 731 3.50 -2.09 -8.58
CA VAL A 731 2.30 -2.75 -9.10
C VAL A 731 2.68 -4.18 -9.49
N TYR A 732 2.53 -5.12 -8.56
CA TYR A 732 2.87 -6.52 -8.76
C TYR A 732 1.90 -7.14 -9.76
N ASP A 733 2.50 -7.97 -10.61
CA ASP A 733 1.87 -8.73 -11.68
C ASP A 733 0.48 -9.25 -11.31
N GLN A 734 -0.48 -8.95 -12.18
CA GLN A 734 -1.88 -9.31 -12.04
C GLN A 734 -2.09 -10.84 -12.07
N LEU A 735 -1.23 -11.57 -12.77
CA LEU A 735 -1.25 -13.05 -12.86
C LEU A 735 -0.93 -13.70 -11.50
N ALA A 736 -0.11 -13.05 -10.66
CA ALA A 736 0.24 -13.51 -9.32
C ALA A 736 -0.89 -13.36 -8.27
N VAL A 737 -2.05 -12.83 -8.67
CA VAL A 737 -3.27 -12.70 -7.84
C VAL A 737 -4.20 -13.89 -8.06
N GLU A 738 -4.43 -14.29 -9.32
CA GLU A 738 -5.46 -15.29 -9.65
C GLU A 738 -5.08 -16.70 -9.18
N ARG A 739 -3.79 -17.07 -9.31
CA ARG A 739 -3.23 -18.29 -8.69
C ARG A 739 -3.47 -18.38 -7.18
N ARG A 740 -3.63 -17.25 -6.48
CA ARG A 740 -3.83 -17.18 -5.03
C ARG A 740 -5.28 -17.15 -4.57
N ARG A 741 -6.27 -17.04 -5.47
CA ARG A 741 -7.71 -17.12 -5.11
C ARG A 741 -8.11 -18.47 -4.48
N LYS A 742 -7.31 -19.52 -4.68
CA LYS A 742 -7.52 -20.88 -4.12
C LYS A 742 -6.75 -21.16 -2.81
N GLN A 743 -5.86 -20.28 -2.34
CA GLN A 743 -5.09 -20.53 -1.11
C GLN A 743 -5.84 -20.02 0.12
N LEU A 744 -6.42 -20.95 0.88
CA LEU A 744 -7.28 -20.67 2.03
C LEU A 744 -6.48 -20.19 3.24
N VAL A 745 -6.24 -18.87 3.35
CA VAL A 745 -5.62 -18.26 4.54
C VAL A 745 -6.50 -18.54 5.78
N PRO A 746 -5.99 -19.22 6.83
CA PRO A 746 -6.76 -19.55 8.02
C PRO A 746 -6.32 -18.69 9.20
N CYS A 747 -6.92 -17.50 9.32
CA CYS A 747 -6.64 -16.48 10.35
C CYS A 747 -7.61 -16.53 11.54
N GLU A 748 -8.07 -17.73 11.91
CA GLU A 748 -9.16 -17.98 12.86
C GLU A 748 -8.95 -17.36 14.26
N ASN A 749 -7.69 -17.27 14.72
CA ASN A 749 -7.32 -16.79 16.06
C ASN A 749 -6.83 -15.32 16.10
N LEU A 750 -6.98 -14.56 15.01
CA LEU A 750 -6.49 -13.19 14.92
C LEU A 750 -7.42 -12.23 15.70
N LEU A 751 -6.88 -11.59 16.74
CA LEU A 751 -7.63 -10.74 17.70
C LEU A 751 -7.50 -9.25 17.38
N GLU A 752 -6.34 -8.80 16.90
CA GLU A 752 -6.07 -7.40 16.55
C GLU A 752 -5.44 -7.28 15.16
N VAL A 753 -6.06 -6.47 14.30
CA VAL A 753 -5.57 -6.10 12.97
C VAL A 753 -5.40 -4.59 12.90
N SER A 754 -4.17 -4.13 12.66
CA SER A 754 -3.80 -2.73 12.50
C SER A 754 -3.11 -2.54 11.14
N LEU A 755 -3.78 -1.92 10.18
CA LEU A 755 -3.27 -1.66 8.83
C LEU A 755 -3.17 -0.15 8.59
N VAL A 756 -2.03 0.32 8.07
CA VAL A 756 -1.74 1.75 7.87
C VAL A 756 -1.12 1.99 6.49
N ASN A 757 -1.69 2.92 5.70
CA ASN A 757 -1.34 3.22 4.30
C ASN A 757 -1.39 2.01 3.33
N CYS A 758 -2.12 0.95 3.67
CA CYS A 758 -2.16 -0.29 2.87
C CYS A 758 -3.16 -0.24 1.70
N VAL A 759 -2.87 -0.96 0.61
CA VAL A 759 -3.77 -1.13 -0.55
C VAL A 759 -4.60 -2.41 -0.41
N ILE A 760 -5.84 -2.26 0.03
CA ILE A 760 -6.77 -3.36 0.30
C ILE A 760 -7.70 -3.54 -0.90
N ALA A 761 -7.14 -3.87 -2.05
CA ALA A 761 -7.90 -4.08 -3.28
C ALA A 761 -8.63 -5.45 -3.26
N PRO A 762 -9.89 -5.55 -3.73
CA PRO A 762 -10.65 -6.80 -3.74
C PRO A 762 -9.90 -7.98 -4.38
N GLY A 763 -9.74 -9.06 -3.61
CA GLY A 763 -9.01 -10.27 -4.04
C GLY A 763 -7.47 -10.18 -3.99
N ARG A 764 -6.88 -9.02 -3.67
CA ARG A 764 -5.42 -8.87 -3.50
C ARG A 764 -5.00 -8.87 -2.03
N GLY A 765 -3.78 -9.34 -1.77
CA GLY A 765 -3.05 -9.13 -0.51
C GLY A 765 -3.88 -9.35 0.77
N LEU A 766 -3.99 -8.31 1.59
CA LEU A 766 -4.63 -8.35 2.90
C LEU A 766 -6.17 -8.46 2.87
N ALA A 767 -6.82 -8.22 1.73
CA ALA A 767 -8.29 -8.36 1.62
C ALA A 767 -8.77 -9.79 1.91
N CYS A 768 -7.93 -10.81 1.70
CA CYS A 768 -8.26 -12.19 2.06
C CYS A 768 -8.24 -12.48 3.57
N VAL A 769 -7.52 -11.67 4.35
CA VAL A 769 -7.41 -11.81 5.82
C VAL A 769 -8.67 -11.26 6.49
N LEU A 770 -9.09 -10.04 6.10
CA LEU A 770 -10.25 -9.35 6.70
C LEU A 770 -11.53 -10.20 6.65
N ARG A 771 -11.77 -10.90 5.54
CA ARG A 771 -12.96 -11.71 5.29
C ARG A 771 -13.04 -13.04 6.07
N LYS A 772 -12.11 -13.31 7.01
CA LYS A 772 -11.98 -14.61 7.72
C LYS A 772 -11.59 -14.55 9.21
N CYS A 773 -11.51 -13.36 9.81
CA CYS A 773 -11.08 -13.21 11.21
C CYS A 773 -12.25 -13.39 12.20
N ILE A 774 -12.71 -14.63 12.42
CA ILE A 774 -13.85 -14.94 13.32
C ILE A 774 -13.66 -14.45 14.78
N SER A 775 -12.41 -14.41 15.26
CA SER A 775 -12.06 -14.03 16.64
C SER A 775 -11.66 -12.55 16.81
N LEU A 776 -11.85 -11.71 15.79
CA LEU A 776 -11.34 -10.34 15.81
C LEU A 776 -12.05 -9.50 16.89
N GLU A 777 -11.26 -8.96 17.82
CA GLU A 777 -11.72 -8.02 18.85
C GLU A 777 -11.43 -6.57 18.46
N LYS A 778 -10.42 -6.31 17.63
CA LYS A 778 -9.98 -4.96 17.26
C LYS A 778 -9.59 -4.84 15.79
N LEU A 779 -10.18 -3.87 15.11
CA LEU A 779 -9.86 -3.46 13.75
C LEU A 779 -9.41 -2.00 13.74
N HIS A 780 -8.23 -1.72 13.19
CA HIS A 780 -7.75 -0.37 12.92
C HIS A 780 -7.23 -0.29 11.49
N LEU A 781 -7.84 0.57 10.67
CA LEU A 781 -7.47 0.85 9.28
C LEU A 781 -7.20 2.36 9.15
N ASP A 782 -5.97 2.75 8.82
CA ASP A 782 -5.54 4.15 8.78
C ASP A 782 -4.97 4.51 7.40
N MET A 783 -5.61 5.43 6.69
CA MET A 783 -5.25 5.85 5.33
C MET A 783 -5.15 4.69 4.31
N CYS A 784 -5.91 3.61 4.53
CA CYS A 784 -5.95 2.44 3.67
C CYS A 784 -6.79 2.68 2.40
N ILE A 785 -6.25 2.30 1.24
CA ILE A 785 -6.84 2.59 -0.07
C ILE A 785 -7.57 1.35 -0.60
N GLY A 786 -8.75 1.54 -1.20
CA GLY A 786 -9.50 0.48 -1.89
C GLY A 786 -10.43 -0.37 -1.01
N VAL A 787 -10.48 -0.11 0.31
CA VAL A 787 -11.45 -0.73 1.22
C VAL A 787 -12.88 -0.41 0.75
N SER A 788 -13.73 -1.43 0.70
CA SER A 788 -15.14 -1.29 0.32
C SER A 788 -16.09 -1.75 1.43
N ASP A 789 -17.33 -1.29 1.38
CA ASP A 789 -18.43 -1.78 2.22
C ASP A 789 -18.51 -3.32 2.18
N SER A 790 -18.28 -3.94 1.00
CA SER A 790 -18.30 -5.40 0.86
C SER A 790 -17.22 -6.14 1.68
N ASP A 791 -16.08 -5.49 1.95
CA ASP A 791 -15.00 -6.06 2.77
C ASP A 791 -15.30 -5.90 4.27
N ILE A 792 -15.90 -4.77 4.68
CA ILE A 792 -16.34 -4.55 6.06
C ILE A 792 -17.54 -5.44 6.40
N ILE A 793 -18.54 -5.53 5.51
CA ILE A 793 -19.73 -6.39 5.66
C ILE A 793 -19.31 -7.85 5.82
N ALA A 794 -18.43 -8.36 4.95
CA ALA A 794 -17.92 -9.73 5.04
C ALA A 794 -17.07 -9.98 6.30
N LEU A 795 -16.36 -8.97 6.81
CA LEU A 795 -15.65 -9.07 8.10
C LEU A 795 -16.64 -9.16 9.26
N VAL A 796 -17.63 -8.27 9.36
CA VAL A 796 -18.53 -8.21 10.55
C VAL A 796 -19.55 -9.32 10.61
N GLN A 797 -19.93 -9.92 9.48
CA GLN A 797 -20.78 -11.12 9.46
C GLN A 797 -20.13 -12.32 10.19
N GLU A 798 -18.80 -12.38 10.20
CA GLU A 798 -18.01 -13.43 10.86
C GLU A 798 -17.46 -12.99 12.23
N ALA A 799 -16.94 -11.75 12.33
CA ALA A 799 -16.23 -11.21 13.50
C ALA A 799 -17.14 -10.79 14.67
N LYS A 800 -17.92 -11.72 15.21
CA LYS A 800 -18.94 -11.47 16.26
C LYS A 800 -18.37 -11.13 17.66
N GLN A 801 -17.05 -11.01 17.80
CA GLN A 801 -16.37 -10.59 19.03
C GLN A 801 -15.80 -9.16 18.95
N LEU A 802 -16.07 -8.43 17.87
CA LEU A 802 -15.47 -7.12 17.60
C LEU A 802 -15.88 -6.06 18.64
N ARG A 803 -14.88 -5.54 19.37
CA ARG A 803 -15.01 -4.56 20.46
C ARG A 803 -14.55 -3.16 20.07
N SER A 804 -13.57 -3.04 19.17
CA SER A 804 -13.05 -1.75 18.72
C SER A 804 -12.92 -1.69 17.21
N ILE A 805 -13.47 -0.63 16.60
CA ILE A 805 -13.28 -0.27 15.19
C ILE A 805 -12.68 1.13 15.14
N SER A 806 -11.59 1.29 14.37
CA SER A 806 -10.95 2.57 14.10
C SER A 806 -10.69 2.69 12.60
N LEU A 807 -11.25 3.72 11.97
CA LEU A 807 -11.17 3.97 10.53
C LEU A 807 -10.67 5.40 10.28
N ARG A 808 -9.49 5.59 9.69
CA ARG A 808 -9.13 6.85 9.02
C ARG A 808 -9.18 6.64 7.51
N VAL A 809 -10.07 7.36 6.84
CA VAL A 809 -10.29 7.26 5.39
C VAL A 809 -9.39 8.26 4.68
N PRO A 810 -8.58 7.84 3.69
CA PRO A 810 -7.77 8.75 2.89
C PRO A 810 -8.62 9.49 1.86
N SER A 811 -8.22 10.70 1.50
CA SER A 811 -8.91 11.48 0.48
C SER A 811 -8.69 10.99 -0.94
N ASP A 812 -9.78 11.00 -1.72
CA ASP A 812 -9.87 10.46 -3.09
C ASP A 812 -8.90 11.13 -4.08
N PHE A 813 -8.39 12.33 -3.76
CA PHE A 813 -7.48 13.10 -4.61
C PHE A 813 -6.10 12.46 -4.87
N THR A 814 -5.73 11.37 -4.17
CA THR A 814 -4.34 10.89 -4.17
C THR A 814 -3.96 9.87 -5.26
N LEU A 815 -4.90 9.24 -5.99
CA LEU A 815 -4.58 8.28 -7.06
C LEU A 815 -5.56 8.28 -8.27
N PRO A 816 -5.34 9.15 -9.28
CA PRO A 816 -6.06 9.10 -10.56
C PRO A 816 -5.75 7.86 -11.45
N LEU A 817 -4.89 6.95 -10.98
CA LEU A 817 -4.34 5.84 -11.77
C LEU A 817 -5.09 4.51 -11.61
N LEU A 818 -6.09 4.44 -10.73
CA LEU A 818 -6.95 3.27 -10.55
C LEU A 818 -8.38 3.59 -10.98
N ASN A 819 -8.61 3.66 -12.30
CA ASN A 819 -9.96 3.71 -12.85
C ASN A 819 -10.83 2.60 -12.20
N ASN A 820 -12.00 3.00 -11.69
CA ASN A 820 -12.98 2.23 -10.90
C ASN A 820 -12.73 2.05 -9.39
N ALA A 821 -11.59 2.45 -8.82
CA ALA A 821 -11.28 2.27 -7.39
C ALA A 821 -11.67 3.49 -6.52
N THR A 822 -12.92 3.95 -6.61
CA THR A 822 -13.46 4.92 -5.63
C THR A 822 -13.50 4.31 -4.23
N MET A 823 -13.24 5.11 -3.19
CA MET A 823 -13.50 4.69 -1.81
C MET A 823 -15.01 4.54 -1.61
N ARG A 824 -15.46 3.34 -1.23
CA ARG A 824 -16.89 3.03 -1.04
C ARG A 824 -17.12 2.56 0.39
N LEU A 825 -17.16 3.51 1.32
CA LEU A 825 -17.59 3.29 2.70
C LEU A 825 -18.80 4.18 2.98
N THR A 826 -19.96 3.54 3.07
CA THR A 826 -21.27 4.19 3.17
C THR A 826 -22.02 3.69 4.40
N ASP A 827 -23.24 4.19 4.62
CA ASP A 827 -24.09 3.73 5.71
C ASP A 827 -24.43 2.23 5.64
N GLU A 828 -24.19 1.54 4.52
CA GLU A 828 -24.30 0.08 4.42
C GLU A 828 -23.36 -0.65 5.40
N SER A 829 -22.08 -0.25 5.47
CA SER A 829 -21.15 -0.87 6.42
C SER A 829 -21.45 -0.48 7.87
N LEU A 830 -21.85 0.77 8.15
CA LEU A 830 -22.32 1.15 9.50
C LEU A 830 -23.55 0.35 9.92
N SER A 831 -24.51 0.16 9.00
CA SER A 831 -25.71 -0.65 9.25
C SER A 831 -25.38 -2.12 9.50
N ALA A 832 -24.41 -2.69 8.78
CA ALA A 832 -23.93 -4.06 9.00
C ALA A 832 -23.17 -4.21 10.33
N ILE A 833 -22.28 -3.27 10.67
CA ILE A 833 -21.61 -3.22 11.99
C ILE A 833 -22.68 -3.18 13.09
N ALA A 834 -23.65 -2.28 12.98
CA ALA A 834 -24.74 -2.10 13.95
C ALA A 834 -25.72 -3.29 14.02
N GLN A 835 -25.71 -4.22 13.06
CA GLN A 835 -26.49 -5.45 13.06
C GLN A 835 -25.73 -6.66 13.61
N HIS A 836 -24.41 -6.74 13.40
CA HIS A 836 -23.62 -7.93 13.72
C HIS A 836 -22.66 -7.76 14.91
N CYS A 837 -22.22 -6.55 15.23
CA CYS A 837 -21.23 -6.26 16.26
C CYS A 837 -21.87 -5.78 17.58
N SER A 838 -22.72 -6.61 18.19
CA SER A 838 -23.42 -6.28 19.45
C SER A 838 -22.51 -6.13 20.69
N LYS A 839 -21.20 -6.35 20.54
CA LYS A 839 -20.17 -6.16 21.57
C LYS A 839 -19.23 -4.97 21.29
N LEU A 840 -19.55 -4.12 20.31
CA LEU A 840 -18.74 -2.96 19.97
C LEU A 840 -18.77 -1.93 21.11
N GLU A 841 -17.61 -1.69 21.72
CA GLU A 841 -17.39 -0.80 22.87
C GLU A 841 -16.62 0.47 22.48
N SER A 842 -15.87 0.47 21.37
CA SER A 842 -15.08 1.59 20.89
C SER A 842 -15.28 1.78 19.38
N PHE A 843 -15.69 2.98 18.96
CA PHE A 843 -15.82 3.36 17.55
C PHE A 843 -15.10 4.69 17.29
N LYS A 844 -14.13 4.66 16.38
CA LYS A 844 -13.36 5.84 15.98
C LYS A 844 -13.42 6.00 14.47
N VAL A 845 -13.82 7.18 13.99
CA VAL A 845 -13.78 7.50 12.55
C VAL A 845 -13.13 8.86 12.32
N SER A 846 -12.34 8.93 11.25
CA SER A 846 -11.52 10.07 10.88
C SER A 846 -11.51 10.25 9.36
N PHE A 847 -11.70 11.47 8.88
CA PHE A 847 -11.52 11.84 7.48
C PHE A 847 -10.27 12.72 7.33
N SER A 848 -9.54 12.58 6.21
CA SER A 848 -8.25 13.27 6.01
C SER A 848 -8.33 14.62 5.28
N ASP A 849 -9.50 15.03 4.78
CA ASP A 849 -9.71 16.33 4.15
C ASP A 849 -10.37 17.32 5.11
N GLY A 850 -9.81 18.54 5.18
CA GLY A 850 -10.38 19.67 5.91
C GLY A 850 -10.93 20.79 5.03
N GLU A 851 -10.88 20.65 3.69
CA GLU A 851 -11.24 21.74 2.75
C GLU A 851 -12.56 21.51 1.97
N PHE A 852 -13.12 20.29 1.95
CA PHE A 852 -14.42 20.01 1.33
C PHE A 852 -15.24 19.02 2.18
N PRO A 853 -16.57 19.17 2.26
CA PRO A 853 -17.43 18.16 2.86
C PRO A 853 -17.37 16.87 2.04
N SER A 854 -17.11 15.75 2.70
CA SER A 854 -17.06 14.41 2.10
C SER A 854 -18.49 13.88 1.80
N LEU A 855 -19.15 14.53 0.83
CA LEU A 855 -20.55 14.38 0.40
C LEU A 855 -21.02 12.96 -0.01
N LEU A 856 -20.16 11.95 0.13
CA LEU A 856 -20.37 10.55 -0.25
C LEU A 856 -20.01 9.54 0.86
N SER A 857 -19.67 10.00 2.07
CA SER A 857 -19.29 9.15 3.21
C SER A 857 -20.18 9.38 4.44
N PHE A 858 -20.36 8.33 5.25
CA PHE A 858 -21.14 8.22 6.50
C PHE A 858 -22.06 9.40 6.89
N THR A 859 -23.37 9.18 6.78
CA THR A 859 -24.36 10.18 7.21
C THR A 859 -24.58 10.16 8.73
N LEU A 860 -25.16 11.25 9.24
CA LEU A 860 -25.64 11.35 10.62
C LEU A 860 -26.55 10.17 11.00
N GLN A 861 -27.42 9.73 10.08
CA GLN A 861 -28.36 8.64 10.34
C GLN A 861 -27.64 7.29 10.46
N GLY A 862 -26.58 7.05 9.69
CA GLY A 862 -25.71 5.88 9.86
C GLY A 862 -25.04 5.86 11.24
N ILE A 863 -24.46 6.99 11.66
CA ILE A 863 -23.79 7.14 12.96
C ILE A 863 -24.78 6.98 14.12
N ILE A 864 -25.96 7.61 14.06
CA ILE A 864 -27.03 7.45 15.06
C ILE A 864 -27.53 5.99 15.13
N THR A 865 -27.58 5.28 14.00
CA THR A 865 -28.00 3.87 13.94
C THR A 865 -26.98 2.94 14.61
N LEU A 866 -25.69 3.27 14.54
CA LEU A 866 -24.63 2.58 15.28
C LEU A 866 -24.76 2.83 16.79
N ILE A 867 -24.82 4.09 17.21
CA ILE A 867 -24.93 4.52 18.61
C ILE A 867 -26.13 3.86 19.31
N LYS A 868 -27.29 3.78 18.64
CA LYS A 868 -28.53 3.24 19.22
C LYS A 868 -28.58 1.70 19.26
N LYS A 869 -27.63 0.98 18.65
CA LYS A 869 -27.60 -0.49 18.60
C LYS A 869 -26.39 -1.13 19.29
N CYS A 870 -25.26 -0.43 19.36
CA CYS A 870 -24.02 -0.92 19.96
C CYS A 870 -23.80 -0.32 21.36
N PRO A 871 -23.24 -1.09 22.34
CA PRO A 871 -22.95 -0.60 23.69
C PRO A 871 -21.67 0.25 23.75
N ILE A 872 -21.61 1.31 22.94
CA ILE A 872 -20.43 2.18 22.78
C ILE A 872 -20.06 2.84 24.13
N ARG A 873 -18.80 2.65 24.54
CA ARG A 873 -18.13 3.33 25.66
C ARG A 873 -17.23 4.47 25.20
N GLU A 874 -16.55 4.29 24.07
CA GLU A 874 -15.63 5.28 23.50
C GLU A 874 -16.07 5.64 22.08
N LEU A 875 -16.42 6.91 21.89
CA LEU A 875 -16.74 7.48 20.57
C LEU A 875 -15.72 8.56 20.21
N SER A 876 -15.09 8.43 19.05
CA SER A 876 -14.16 9.44 18.51
C SER A 876 -14.50 9.80 17.07
N LEU A 877 -14.69 11.08 16.81
CA LEU A 877 -15.08 11.64 15.51
C LEU A 877 -14.08 12.73 15.10
N GLU A 878 -13.37 12.54 13.98
CA GLU A 878 -12.39 13.50 13.44
C GLU A 878 -12.76 13.91 12.00
N HIS A 879 -12.92 15.22 11.77
CA HIS A 879 -13.43 15.82 10.51
C HIS A 879 -14.79 15.27 10.05
N VAL A 880 -15.63 14.79 10.98
CA VAL A 880 -16.97 14.28 10.67
C VAL A 880 -17.96 15.45 10.60
N CYS A 881 -17.99 16.14 9.45
CA CYS A 881 -18.86 17.31 9.26
C CYS A 881 -20.36 16.98 9.42
N SER A 882 -20.77 15.75 9.11
CA SER A 882 -22.15 15.28 9.26
C SER A 882 -22.61 15.12 10.72
N PHE A 883 -21.74 15.34 11.71
CA PHE A 883 -22.09 15.22 13.13
C PHE A 883 -22.27 16.60 13.79
N ASN A 884 -23.50 16.85 14.23
CA ASN A 884 -23.99 18.14 14.74
C ASN A 884 -24.82 17.97 16.03
N ASP A 885 -25.49 19.03 16.47
CA ASP A 885 -26.25 19.04 17.73
C ASP A 885 -27.38 17.97 17.80
N VAL A 886 -27.97 17.58 16.66
CA VAL A 886 -28.93 16.45 16.61
C VAL A 886 -28.23 15.10 16.83
N GLY A 887 -26.96 15.00 16.43
CA GLY A 887 -26.07 13.90 16.80
C GLY A 887 -25.74 13.89 18.30
N MET A 888 -25.54 15.06 18.91
CA MET A 888 -25.35 15.19 20.36
C MET A 888 -26.60 14.81 21.15
N GLU A 889 -27.80 15.18 20.69
CA GLU A 889 -29.07 14.71 21.28
C GLU A 889 -29.21 13.18 21.21
N ALA A 890 -28.79 12.56 20.11
CA ALA A 890 -28.80 11.11 19.99
C ALA A 890 -27.86 10.41 21.00
N LEU A 891 -26.78 11.06 21.45
CA LEU A 891 -25.89 10.53 22.50
C LEU A 891 -26.53 10.52 23.90
N CYS A 892 -27.59 11.32 24.16
CA CYS A 892 -28.35 11.21 25.41
C CYS A 892 -28.97 9.81 25.63
N SER A 893 -29.14 9.02 24.54
CA SER A 893 -29.60 7.63 24.61
C SER A 893 -28.50 6.61 24.93
N ALA A 894 -27.21 7.00 24.88
CA ALA A 894 -26.07 6.10 25.00
C ALA A 894 -25.70 5.82 26.47
N GLN A 895 -26.36 4.83 27.07
CA GLN A 895 -26.20 4.51 28.51
C GLN A 895 -24.77 4.13 28.94
N ASN A 896 -23.93 3.68 27.99
CA ASN A 896 -22.59 3.16 28.28
C ASN A 896 -21.46 4.14 27.93
N LEU A 897 -21.75 5.33 27.39
CA LEU A 897 -20.71 6.23 26.87
C LEU A 897 -19.88 6.84 28.01
N GLU A 898 -18.61 6.47 28.08
CA GLU A 898 -17.62 6.92 29.08
C GLU A 898 -16.69 8.01 28.52
N ILE A 899 -16.30 7.88 27.23
CA ILE A 899 -15.33 8.73 26.55
C ILE A 899 -15.94 9.29 25.24
N LEU A 900 -15.92 10.62 25.10
CA LEU A 900 -16.27 11.32 23.87
C LEU A 900 -15.10 12.20 23.40
N GLU A 901 -14.69 12.05 22.15
CA GLU A 901 -13.55 12.75 21.53
C GLU A 901 -13.95 13.35 20.18
N LEU A 902 -14.22 14.66 20.16
CA LEU A 902 -14.61 15.41 18.96
C LEU A 902 -13.44 16.25 18.45
N VAL A 903 -13.06 16.04 17.18
CA VAL A 903 -11.93 16.71 16.54
C VAL A 903 -12.39 17.33 15.22
N HIS A 904 -12.26 18.65 15.06
CA HIS A 904 -12.75 19.38 13.89
C HIS A 904 -14.25 19.18 13.57
N CYS A 905 -15.09 18.77 14.53
CA CYS A 905 -16.53 18.79 14.37
C CYS A 905 -17.02 20.26 14.40
N GLN A 906 -17.34 20.81 13.24
CA GLN A 906 -17.69 22.24 13.07
C GLN A 906 -19.19 22.52 13.27
N GLU A 907 -20.08 21.54 13.02
CA GLU A 907 -21.53 21.68 13.20
C GLU A 907 -22.01 21.39 14.65
N VAL A 908 -21.10 21.15 15.60
CA VAL A 908 -21.45 21.07 17.04
C VAL A 908 -21.31 22.47 17.66
N SER A 909 -22.38 22.93 18.29
CA SER A 909 -22.46 24.23 18.97
C SER A 909 -22.55 24.09 20.49
N ASP A 910 -22.61 25.24 21.19
CA ASP A 910 -22.89 25.28 22.62
C ASP A 910 -24.20 24.59 23.01
N GLU A 911 -25.25 24.63 22.16
CA GLU A 911 -26.53 23.95 22.43
C GLU A 911 -26.35 22.43 22.50
N GLY A 912 -25.62 21.83 21.55
CA GLY A 912 -25.26 20.41 21.60
C GLY A 912 -24.33 20.06 22.76
N LEU A 913 -23.48 21.00 23.19
CA LEU A 913 -22.57 20.79 24.32
C LEU A 913 -23.29 20.83 25.68
N VAL A 914 -24.33 21.66 25.83
CA VAL A 914 -25.21 21.69 27.02
C VAL A 914 -25.79 20.30 27.30
N LEU A 915 -26.13 19.53 26.25
CA LEU A 915 -26.70 18.18 26.36
C LEU A 915 -25.74 17.16 27.01
N VAL A 916 -24.43 17.39 26.96
CA VAL A 916 -23.43 16.49 27.60
C VAL A 916 -23.64 16.39 29.11
N SER A 917 -24.21 17.43 29.75
CA SER A 917 -24.61 17.39 31.17
C SER A 917 -25.64 16.29 31.48
N GLN A 918 -26.45 15.90 30.48
CA GLN A 918 -27.52 14.90 30.59
C GLN A 918 -26.98 13.47 30.39
N PHE A 919 -25.80 13.29 29.79
CA PHE A 919 -25.26 11.96 29.53
C PHE A 919 -25.07 11.18 30.84
N PRO A 920 -25.44 9.89 30.91
CA PRO A 920 -25.53 9.17 32.18
C PRO A 920 -24.16 8.75 32.74
N SER A 921 -23.21 8.42 31.87
CA SER A 921 -21.98 7.69 32.21
C SER A 921 -20.68 8.38 31.75
N LEU A 922 -20.75 9.57 31.15
CA LEU A 922 -19.58 10.22 30.56
C LEU A 922 -18.62 10.75 31.64
N THR A 923 -17.38 10.27 31.61
CA THR A 923 -16.30 10.67 32.54
C THR A 923 -15.19 11.45 31.83
N VAL A 924 -14.99 11.23 30.52
CA VAL A 924 -13.95 11.89 29.72
C VAL A 924 -14.56 12.61 28.51
N LEU A 925 -14.33 13.92 28.43
CA LEU A 925 -14.64 14.73 27.26
C LEU A 925 -13.35 15.29 26.67
N LYS A 926 -13.15 15.13 25.36
CA LYS A 926 -12.10 15.81 24.60
C LYS A 926 -12.71 16.60 23.46
N LEU A 927 -12.34 17.87 23.36
CA LEU A 927 -12.69 18.78 22.28
C LEU A 927 -11.39 19.28 21.64
N SER A 928 -11.25 19.13 20.33
CA SER A 928 -10.08 19.60 19.59
C SER A 928 -10.50 20.35 18.33
N LYS A 929 -10.15 21.63 18.23
CA LYS A 929 -10.41 22.47 17.05
C LYS A 929 -11.90 22.55 16.65
N CYS A 930 -12.81 22.39 17.61
CA CYS A 930 -14.23 22.69 17.44
C CYS A 930 -14.41 24.21 17.33
N LEU A 931 -15.08 24.66 16.26
CA LEU A 931 -15.25 26.09 15.96
C LEU A 931 -16.51 26.71 16.58
N GLY A 932 -17.59 25.94 16.71
CA GLY A 932 -18.89 26.42 17.23
C GLY A 932 -19.06 26.37 18.75
N VAL A 933 -18.01 25.99 19.49
CA VAL A 933 -18.04 25.83 20.95
C VAL A 933 -17.32 26.98 21.63
N THR A 934 -17.98 27.62 22.61
CA THR A 934 -17.46 28.75 23.39
C THR A 934 -17.27 28.40 24.88
N ASP A 935 -16.95 29.39 25.70
CA ASP A 935 -16.99 29.26 27.16
C ASP A 935 -18.42 28.96 27.69
N ASP A 936 -19.48 29.43 27.02
CA ASP A 936 -20.85 29.34 27.53
C ASP A 936 -21.41 27.91 27.49
N GLY A 937 -21.12 27.13 26.44
CA GLY A 937 -21.50 25.71 26.35
C GLY A 937 -20.83 24.81 27.40
N LEU A 938 -19.75 25.28 28.05
CA LEU A 938 -19.05 24.58 29.13
C LEU A 938 -19.63 24.89 30.53
N ILE A 939 -20.36 26.00 30.69
CA ILE A 939 -20.96 26.41 31.98
C ILE A 939 -21.87 25.33 32.61
N PRO A 940 -22.69 24.57 31.85
CA PRO A 940 -23.48 23.46 32.41
C PRO A 940 -22.61 22.36 33.02
N LEU A 941 -21.48 22.01 32.40
CA LEU A 941 -20.61 20.92 32.85
C LEU A 941 -20.01 21.22 34.22
N ALA A 942 -19.57 22.46 34.43
CA ALA A 942 -19.04 22.96 35.70
C ALA A 942 -20.03 22.92 36.87
N LYS A 943 -21.34 22.76 36.59
CA LYS A 943 -22.38 22.57 37.61
C LYS A 943 -22.66 21.09 37.94
N THR A 944 -22.21 20.16 37.09
CA THR A 944 -22.48 18.72 37.28
C THR A 944 -21.42 17.99 38.09
N HIS A 945 -20.16 18.42 37.98
CA HIS A 945 -18.97 17.72 38.50
C HIS A 945 -18.88 16.21 38.12
N LYS A 946 -19.56 15.78 37.05
CA LYS A 946 -19.52 14.39 36.55
C LYS A 946 -18.19 14.01 35.90
N LEU A 947 -17.55 14.95 35.21
CA LEU A 947 -16.37 14.69 34.40
C LEU A 947 -15.11 14.51 35.28
N GLU A 948 -14.42 13.39 35.08
CA GLU A 948 -13.10 13.15 35.64
C GLU A 948 -12.03 13.92 34.85
N LEU A 949 -12.15 13.96 33.52
CA LEU A 949 -11.18 14.60 32.62
C LEU A 949 -11.86 15.40 31.51
N LEU A 950 -11.52 16.70 31.43
CA LEU A 950 -11.76 17.53 30.26
C LEU A 950 -10.43 17.84 29.56
N VAL A 951 -10.37 17.60 28.25
CA VAL A 951 -9.29 18.05 27.39
C VAL A 951 -9.85 19.03 26.37
N VAL A 952 -9.30 20.24 26.32
CA VAL A 952 -9.56 21.22 25.25
C VAL A 952 -8.23 21.58 24.60
N GLU A 953 -8.09 21.27 23.32
CA GLU A 953 -6.95 21.67 22.50
C GLU A 953 -7.41 22.51 21.31
N ASP A 954 -6.82 23.69 21.15
CA ASP A 954 -6.88 24.52 19.94
C ASP A 954 -8.29 24.99 19.49
N CYS A 955 -9.33 24.86 20.32
CA CYS A 955 -10.62 25.51 20.11
C CYS A 955 -10.46 27.04 20.28
N PRO A 956 -10.82 27.88 19.29
CA PRO A 956 -10.50 29.31 19.33
C PRO A 956 -11.44 30.15 20.20
N GLN A 957 -12.69 29.72 20.40
CA GLN A 957 -13.70 30.46 21.18
C GLN A 957 -13.81 30.00 22.64
N VAL A 958 -13.05 28.96 23.04
CA VAL A 958 -12.92 28.51 24.43
C VAL A 958 -11.70 29.15 25.07
N SER A 959 -11.86 29.68 26.28
CA SER A 959 -10.79 30.26 27.08
C SER A 959 -10.39 29.36 28.25
N ARG A 960 -9.21 29.64 28.82
CA ARG A 960 -8.78 29.02 30.08
C ARG A 960 -9.69 29.36 31.27
N LYS A 961 -10.67 30.26 31.14
CA LYS A 961 -11.66 30.55 32.19
C LYS A 961 -12.88 29.62 32.12
N GLY A 962 -13.48 29.39 30.95
CA GLY A 962 -14.68 28.54 30.82
C GLY A 962 -14.44 27.08 31.17
N VAL A 963 -13.23 26.56 30.93
CA VAL A 963 -12.84 25.19 31.32
C VAL A 963 -12.64 24.98 32.84
N ASN A 964 -12.52 26.04 33.65
CA ASN A 964 -12.23 25.88 35.07
C ASN A 964 -13.44 25.33 35.84
N GLY A 965 -13.25 24.21 36.55
CA GLY A 965 -14.30 23.54 37.31
C GLY A 965 -15.23 22.64 36.48
N ALA A 966 -15.07 22.61 35.15
CA ALA A 966 -15.84 21.76 34.24
C ALA A 966 -15.56 20.25 34.42
N ALA A 967 -14.39 19.88 34.94
CA ALA A 967 -14.00 18.51 35.28
C ALA A 967 -13.01 18.49 36.46
N THR A 968 -12.81 17.30 37.04
CA THR A 968 -11.87 17.07 38.16
C THR A 968 -10.41 17.28 37.73
N SER A 969 -10.07 16.91 36.50
CA SER A 969 -8.80 17.18 35.83
C SER A 969 -9.06 17.92 34.53
N VAL A 970 -8.30 18.99 34.26
CA VAL A 970 -8.48 19.83 33.06
C VAL A 970 -7.14 20.01 32.36
N SER A 971 -7.09 19.62 31.09
CA SER A 971 -5.97 19.93 30.18
C SER A 971 -6.44 20.98 29.17
N PHE A 972 -5.82 22.17 29.18
CA PHE A 972 -6.11 23.25 28.24
C PHE A 972 -4.85 23.66 27.47
N ARG A 973 -4.89 23.49 26.15
CA ARG A 973 -3.87 23.92 25.20
C ARG A 973 -4.51 24.76 24.09
N GLN A 974 -3.78 25.74 23.58
CA GLN A 974 -4.26 26.57 22.49
C GLN A 974 -3.08 27.00 21.62
N ASP A 975 -2.98 26.41 20.43
CA ASP A 975 -2.02 26.71 19.37
C ASP A 975 -2.80 26.94 18.07
N LEU A 976 -3.22 28.18 17.82
CA LEU A 976 -4.09 28.52 16.68
C LEU A 976 -3.32 28.64 15.35
N SER A 977 -2.08 28.12 15.27
CA SER A 977 -1.25 28.18 14.05
C SER A 977 -1.82 27.39 12.86
N TRP A 978 -2.86 26.58 13.06
CA TRP A 978 -3.57 25.85 12.01
C TRP A 978 -4.68 26.68 11.33
N MET A 979 -4.99 27.88 11.83
CA MET A 979 -5.97 28.79 11.25
C MET A 979 -5.37 29.79 10.24
N TYR A 980 -4.07 29.66 9.94
CA TYR A 980 -3.26 30.60 9.15
C TYR A 980 -2.37 29.90 8.12
#